data_AF-A0A3M7C162-F1
#
_entry.id   AF-A0A3M7C162-F1
#
_cell.length_a   1.000
_cell.length_b   1.000
_cell.length_c   1.000
_cell.angle_alpha   90.00
_cell.angle_beta   90.00
_cell.angle_gamma   90.00
#
_symmetry.space_group_name_H-M   'P 1'
#
loop_
_entity.id
_entity.type
_entity.pdbx_description
1 polymer ?
#
loop_
_entity_poly.entity_id
_entity_poly.type
_entity_poly.pdbx_seq_one_letter_code
_entity_poly.pdbx_strand_id
1 'polypeptide(L)'
;MEDDDFERPLGERKAEFDAGLAEPPAWLGPSKEPTTSHSNTQPRDPLRPLRHGGDNRRSAPLVDQVTNSWRNEEKASAYYISAAEDEGHELRFCDPEEEGSCPNTSISLLQSRRFRRICAVIVAIILVMWYLWRYAVPYLRQEWEYKQGFLSSQSDGTYGLARAGDFDGTTIKWIDPSLVPGGEADPEGKRRLVFVGDIHGCKEELLDLLKKVHFNTATDHLIPTGDVISKGPDNTGVLDELIRLKAESPRGNHEDRILEAAKALLPADLDDEGLSITSKGSKKDRKLLKHLKRRHMQYLRDMPLMLRIPALPHVTDSSWRKDNGRITEEIIVVHGGLVPHLPLKKQDPYFVMNMRSIDHITHVPSALHQTKKGKSHLELVQRPASSWTIDERISFVDWIYEYNKERTRLRQLTVNAPGILGQVKSILDASQIWLVLVATGIAVGSIAAGIDVASDWMGDLKQGVCSNVQDGGKFYLSRPFCCWGVNSYAECHDWRTWSTMLGVNNRAGSYIIEYIAFVLLSVAFATCASTLVNKYSLYAKQSGIPEIKTVLGGFVIRRFLGAWTLVVKSLGLCLAVASGMWLGKEGPLVHVACCCANVFMKLFAPTTISANEARKREAFSAAAASGISVAFGSPIGGVLFSLEQLSYYFPDKTMWASFVCAMVAAVTLQAFDPFRTGKLVLYQVSYHSGWHAFELVPFALIGILGGLYGAMFIKLNMRIASWRASARNMFVQRPVLEVLIVALATALISFPITFLRAQSSELVEHLFAECKDIQDDYLGLCRAGIANTGVIFALILSGLLGFLLTTVTFGLQIPAGILLPSMAIGATYGRVVGLVMEVWQQQHPNFIAFSTCEPDIPCVTPGTYAVIGAASALAGATRMTVSIVVIMFELTGALTYVLPIMIAVMLSKWVGDAFGKRGIYESWISIQGYPFLDNKIDDAVVPDVPVHNIMTRVEDLICITATGHTISSLQELLQGHQFRGYPVIASLRDPTLLGYISRTELAFALSTAVAPSPSGRALPPETECFFSHQPLADPTITLDLRPWMDQTPITLNSRTSFQLVRDMFEKLGLRYLVFTDRGELAGLLTKKDLWYVLNEGDVGGRGYGAGVLREEVEDREDERGLLGGEEDEDGDGRRRDG
;
A
#
# COMPACT_ATOMS: atom_id res chain seq x y z
N MET A 1 -44.76 40.98 24.31
CA MET A 1 -45.23 42.09 25.16
C MET A 1 -44.35 43.22 24.72
N GLU A 2 -44.88 44.01 23.79
CA GLU A 2 -44.15 44.77 22.77
C GLU A 2 -43.29 43.84 21.84
N ASP A 3 -43.31 43.90 20.51
CA ASP A 3 -43.61 44.96 19.51
C ASP A 3 -42.40 45.92 19.37
N ASP A 4 -41.92 46.36 18.19
CA ASP A 4 -42.37 46.18 16.80
C ASP A 4 -41.16 46.29 15.81
N ASP A 5 -41.41 46.05 14.51
CA ASP A 5 -40.86 46.64 13.25
C ASP A 5 -39.56 47.52 13.21
N PHE A 6 -38.89 47.80 12.08
CA PHE A 6 -39.36 48.08 10.71
C PHE A 6 -38.31 47.78 9.61
N GLU A 7 -38.72 47.92 8.33
CA GLU A 7 -37.96 47.59 7.11
C GLU A 7 -36.92 48.64 6.60
N ARG A 8 -36.62 48.54 5.29
CA ARG A 8 -35.68 49.27 4.40
C ARG A 8 -36.25 50.68 4.02
N PRO A 9 -35.87 51.43 2.93
CA PRO A 9 -34.84 51.25 1.87
C PRO A 9 -34.11 52.57 1.41
N LEU A 10 -33.46 52.54 0.22
CA LEU A 10 -33.02 53.69 -0.62
C LEU A 10 -31.82 54.52 -0.11
N GLY A 11 -31.10 55.32 -0.92
CA GLY A 11 -31.23 55.60 -2.37
C GLY A 11 -30.06 56.41 -2.97
N GLU A 12 -30.12 56.67 -4.28
CA GLU A 12 -29.05 57.14 -5.18
C GLU A 12 -28.52 58.60 -5.09
N ARG A 13 -27.24 58.78 -5.54
CA ARG A 13 -26.68 59.85 -6.42
C ARG A 13 -26.30 61.27 -5.91
N LYS A 14 -25.37 61.86 -6.69
CA LYS A 14 -24.87 63.27 -6.79
C LYS A 14 -23.95 63.79 -5.67
N ALA A 15 -23.11 64.81 -5.87
CA ALA A 15 -22.33 65.33 -7.04
C ALA A 15 -21.48 66.55 -6.58
N GLU A 16 -20.33 66.81 -7.24
CA GLU A 16 -19.70 68.16 -7.40
C GLU A 16 -19.26 68.96 -6.12
N PHE A 17 -18.23 69.82 -6.08
CA PHE A 17 -17.03 70.06 -6.92
C PHE A 17 -16.01 70.97 -6.14
N ASP A 18 -14.86 71.26 -6.76
CA ASP A 18 -14.08 72.53 -6.71
C ASP A 18 -12.91 72.83 -5.72
N ALA A 19 -12.06 73.77 -6.18
CA ALA A 19 -10.82 74.38 -5.66
C ALA A 19 -9.59 73.45 -5.49
N GLY A 20 -8.40 73.69 -6.07
CA GLY A 20 -7.81 74.74 -6.96
C GLY A 20 -6.25 74.62 -6.90
N LEU A 21 -5.34 75.19 -7.71
CA LEU A 21 -5.27 76.08 -8.90
C LEU A 21 -4.06 75.59 -9.76
N ALA A 22 -3.87 75.79 -11.08
CA ALA A 22 -3.77 76.99 -11.95
C ALA A 22 -2.63 78.00 -11.56
N GLU A 23 -1.79 78.58 -12.44
CA GLU A 23 -1.29 78.35 -13.84
C GLU A 23 -0.21 79.45 -14.15
N PRO A 24 0.02 80.02 -15.37
CA PRO A 24 0.58 79.56 -16.67
C PRO A 24 1.85 80.41 -17.06
N PRO A 25 2.20 80.80 -18.34
CA PRO A 25 1.87 80.35 -19.71
C PRO A 25 3.09 80.10 -20.65
N ALA A 26 2.83 79.84 -21.95
CA ALA A 26 3.82 79.46 -22.99
C ALA A 26 3.93 80.46 -24.18
N TRP A 27 4.89 80.25 -25.10
CA TRP A 27 5.04 80.94 -26.41
C TRP A 27 5.57 80.03 -27.55
N LEU A 28 5.57 80.51 -28.81
CA LEU A 28 5.66 79.72 -30.07
C LEU A 28 7.03 79.76 -30.80
N GLY A 29 7.19 78.98 -31.89
CA GLY A 29 8.39 78.94 -32.81
C GLY A 29 8.46 80.06 -33.86
N PRO A 30 9.06 79.92 -35.08
CA PRO A 30 9.57 78.69 -35.76
C PRO A 30 10.85 78.79 -36.68
N SER A 31 11.30 77.64 -37.22
CA SER A 31 11.91 77.42 -38.57
C SER A 31 13.39 77.76 -38.94
N LYS A 32 13.90 76.94 -39.92
CA LYS A 32 15.01 77.10 -40.90
C LYS A 32 16.47 76.65 -40.60
N GLU A 33 17.09 76.20 -41.70
CA GLU A 33 18.45 75.67 -42.00
C GLU A 33 19.56 76.77 -41.99
N PRO A 34 20.90 76.49 -42.08
CA PRO A 34 21.54 75.60 -43.11
C PRO A 34 22.94 74.92 -42.83
N THR A 35 23.38 74.03 -43.75
CA THR A 35 24.76 73.78 -44.33
C THR A 35 26.06 73.77 -43.46
N THR A 36 27.17 73.02 -43.69
CA THR A 36 27.66 72.07 -44.75
C THR A 36 29.01 71.39 -44.36
N SER A 37 29.45 70.35 -45.12
CA SER A 37 30.86 70.00 -45.51
C SER A 37 31.89 69.52 -44.44
N HIS A 38 32.99 68.79 -44.71
CA HIS A 38 33.50 67.88 -45.80
C HIS A 38 34.73 67.12 -45.19
N SER A 39 34.86 65.78 -45.14
CA SER A 39 35.15 64.72 -46.15
C SER A 39 36.64 64.43 -46.51
N ASN A 40 37.03 63.14 -46.48
CA ASN A 40 38.25 62.50 -47.08
C ASN A 40 39.62 62.78 -46.39
N THR A 41 40.71 62.01 -46.55
CA THR A 41 41.14 60.99 -47.55
C THR A 41 41.81 59.71 -46.98
N GLN A 42 42.02 58.69 -47.84
CA GLN A 42 42.79 57.43 -47.63
C GLN A 42 44.30 57.58 -48.05
N PRO A 43 45.08 56.53 -48.47
CA PRO A 43 45.66 55.37 -47.75
C PRO A 43 47.19 55.12 -48.00
N ARG A 44 47.76 54.04 -47.40
CA ARG A 44 48.86 53.10 -47.86
C ARG A 44 50.11 52.91 -46.96
N ASP A 45 50.46 51.63 -46.78
CA ASP A 45 51.76 50.89 -46.84
C ASP A 45 53.12 51.63 -47.02
N PRO A 46 54.32 50.96 -46.83
CA PRO A 46 54.62 49.59 -46.34
C PRO A 46 55.76 49.51 -45.27
N LEU A 47 56.19 48.29 -44.83
CA LEU A 47 57.59 47.75 -44.90
C LEU A 47 57.93 46.58 -43.92
N ARG A 48 59.05 45.89 -44.20
CA ARG A 48 59.73 44.75 -43.51
C ARG A 48 61.07 45.25 -42.89
N PRO A 49 61.89 44.54 -42.03
CA PRO A 49 62.36 43.14 -42.27
C PRO A 49 62.95 42.27 -41.08
N LEU A 50 63.44 41.05 -41.42
CA LEU A 50 64.43 40.14 -40.72
C LEU A 50 64.06 39.53 -39.33
N ARG A 51 64.07 38.18 -39.11
CA ARG A 51 65.18 37.19 -38.89
C ARG A 51 65.99 37.42 -37.58
N HIS A 52 66.21 36.50 -36.63
CA HIS A 52 65.90 35.04 -36.39
C HIS A 52 65.66 34.83 -34.86
N GLY A 53 65.21 33.69 -34.28
CA GLY A 53 64.67 32.43 -34.83
C GLY A 53 65.34 31.13 -34.31
N GLY A 54 64.74 30.39 -33.36
CA GLY A 54 65.20 29.07 -32.83
C GLY A 54 64.19 28.32 -31.93
N ASP A 55 64.25 26.98 -31.91
CA ASP A 55 63.64 25.96 -31.03
C ASP A 55 62.14 25.98 -30.60
N ASN A 56 61.32 25.48 -31.52
CA ASN A 56 60.23 24.48 -31.34
C ASN A 56 59.90 23.93 -29.91
N ARG A 57 58.77 24.38 -29.33
CA ARG A 57 57.53 23.56 -29.05
C ARG A 57 56.68 24.08 -27.87
N ARG A 58 55.60 24.82 -28.16
CA ARG A 58 54.22 24.64 -27.61
C ARG A 58 53.25 25.72 -28.15
N SER A 59 51.95 25.43 -28.06
CA SER A 59 50.79 26.35 -28.11
C SER A 59 50.71 27.41 -29.22
N ALA A 60 49.71 27.28 -30.10
CA ALA A 60 49.14 28.36 -30.91
C ALA A 60 47.69 28.68 -30.44
N PRO A 61 47.14 29.89 -30.68
CA PRO A 61 45.89 30.36 -30.04
C PRO A 61 44.59 29.95 -30.76
N LEU A 62 43.46 30.18 -30.07
CA LEU A 62 42.09 29.77 -30.41
C LEU A 62 41.41 30.48 -31.62
N VAL A 63 42.17 31.09 -32.55
CA VAL A 63 41.59 31.84 -33.69
C VAL A 63 41.43 30.97 -34.96
N ASP A 64 42.34 30.03 -35.21
CA ASP A 64 42.33 29.19 -36.43
C ASP A 64 41.28 28.05 -36.44
N GLN A 65 40.27 28.10 -35.57
CA GLN A 65 39.16 27.13 -35.53
C GLN A 65 37.83 27.67 -36.08
N VAL A 66 37.76 28.94 -36.49
CA VAL A 66 36.57 29.51 -37.14
C VAL A 66 36.64 29.28 -38.65
N THR A 67 35.99 28.23 -39.13
CA THR A 67 35.80 28.01 -40.58
C THR A 67 34.51 28.67 -41.05
N ASN A 68 34.64 29.72 -41.86
CA ASN A 68 33.50 30.45 -42.42
C ASN A 68 32.73 29.59 -43.43
N SER A 69 31.60 29.01 -43.01
CA SER A 69 30.74 28.13 -43.82
C SER A 69 29.92 28.85 -44.90
N TRP A 70 29.81 30.18 -44.83
CA TRP A 70 29.02 31.06 -45.70
C TRP A 70 29.58 31.26 -47.13
N ARG A 71 30.15 30.23 -47.77
CA ARG A 71 30.70 30.34 -49.14
C ARG A 71 30.54 29.14 -50.06
N ASN A 72 29.60 28.23 -49.75
CA ASN A 72 29.29 27.07 -50.61
C ASN A 72 27.88 27.10 -51.24
N GLU A 73 27.02 28.06 -50.87
CA GLU A 73 25.60 28.05 -51.24
C GLU A 73 25.36 28.40 -52.73
N GLU A 74 26.19 29.25 -53.34
CA GLU A 74 26.12 29.64 -54.76
C GLU A 74 26.40 28.50 -55.78
N LYS A 75 26.64 27.26 -55.31
CA LYS A 75 26.75 26.07 -56.17
C LYS A 75 25.72 24.98 -55.91
N ALA A 76 24.91 25.10 -54.85
CA ALA A 76 23.80 24.17 -54.59
C ALA A 76 22.53 24.59 -55.35
N SER A 77 22.29 25.88 -55.48
CA SER A 77 21.11 26.48 -56.13
C SER A 77 20.99 26.19 -57.63
N ALA A 78 22.07 25.79 -58.30
CA ALA A 78 22.06 25.42 -59.72
C ALA A 78 21.57 23.99 -60.00
N TYR A 79 21.36 23.14 -58.98
CA TYR A 79 21.01 21.72 -59.17
C TYR A 79 19.55 21.37 -58.84
N TYR A 80 18.78 22.30 -58.25
CA TYR A 80 17.40 22.08 -57.81
C TYR A 80 16.33 22.62 -58.78
N ILE A 81 16.72 23.27 -59.88
CA ILE A 81 15.78 23.94 -60.80
C ILE A 81 15.42 23.04 -62.01
N SER A 82 16.17 21.97 -62.28
CA SER A 82 15.93 21.04 -63.41
C SER A 82 15.38 19.67 -62.99
N ALA A 83 14.61 19.62 -61.89
CA ALA A 83 14.09 18.37 -61.31
C ALA A 83 12.59 18.47 -60.95
N ALA A 84 11.86 19.35 -61.63
CA ALA A 84 10.42 19.61 -61.42
C ALA A 84 9.53 19.19 -62.60
N GLU A 85 10.12 18.68 -63.69
CA GLU A 85 9.43 18.25 -64.91
C GLU A 85 9.99 16.89 -65.37
N ASP A 86 9.39 15.79 -64.89
CA ASP A 86 9.16 14.56 -65.65
C ASP A 86 8.25 13.60 -64.86
N GLU A 87 7.23 13.03 -65.49
CA GLU A 87 6.35 12.03 -64.88
C GLU A 87 6.84 10.59 -65.19
N GLY A 88 6.68 9.70 -64.20
CA GLY A 88 6.54 8.27 -64.44
C GLY A 88 7.81 7.45 -64.66
N HIS A 89 8.17 6.63 -63.66
CA HIS A 89 8.73 5.30 -63.93
C HIS A 89 8.35 4.31 -62.81
N GLU A 90 8.36 3.03 -63.15
CA GLU A 90 7.58 2.00 -62.45
C GLU A 90 8.24 1.44 -61.17
N LEU A 91 7.43 0.72 -60.38
CA LEU A 91 7.93 -0.15 -59.31
C LEU A 91 8.82 -1.24 -59.90
N ARG A 92 10.09 -1.30 -59.49
CA ARG A 92 10.88 -2.53 -59.62
C ARG A 92 10.45 -3.52 -58.53
N PHE A 93 9.80 -4.61 -58.94
CA PHE A 93 9.77 -5.84 -58.14
C PHE A 93 11.18 -6.43 -58.03
N CYS A 94 11.39 -7.28 -57.03
CA CYS A 94 12.59 -8.12 -56.93
C CYS A 94 12.29 -9.47 -57.58
N ASP A 95 13.07 -9.86 -58.59
CA ASP A 95 12.94 -11.18 -59.21
C ASP A 95 13.38 -12.31 -58.27
N PRO A 96 12.67 -13.46 -58.22
CA PRO A 96 13.02 -14.55 -57.30
C PRO A 96 14.23 -15.42 -57.71
N GLU A 97 14.78 -15.25 -58.92
CA GLU A 97 15.70 -16.24 -59.53
C GLU A 97 17.18 -15.84 -59.56
N GLU A 98 17.57 -14.66 -59.05
CA GLU A 98 18.99 -14.28 -58.87
C GLU A 98 19.43 -14.29 -57.39
N GLU A 99 20.26 -15.27 -57.00
CA GLU A 99 20.94 -15.30 -55.69
C GLU A 99 22.03 -14.21 -55.56
N GLY A 100 21.63 -12.94 -55.41
CA GLY A 100 22.59 -11.87 -55.09
C GLY A 100 22.03 -10.45 -54.97
N SER A 101 20.89 -10.13 -55.60
CA SER A 101 20.48 -8.72 -55.84
C SER A 101 19.60 -8.10 -54.73
N CYS A 102 19.90 -8.38 -53.46
CA CYS A 102 19.24 -7.74 -52.31
C CYS A 102 20.22 -7.45 -51.16
N PRO A 103 20.39 -6.19 -50.72
CA PRO A 103 21.31 -5.86 -49.63
C PRO A 103 20.75 -6.32 -48.28
N ASN A 104 21.44 -7.27 -47.63
CA ASN A 104 21.09 -7.82 -46.31
C ASN A 104 21.03 -6.72 -45.22
N THR A 105 19.82 -6.19 -44.98
CA THR A 105 19.55 -5.05 -44.09
C THR A 105 19.88 -5.30 -42.62
N SER A 106 19.93 -6.56 -42.20
CA SER A 106 20.34 -6.99 -40.86
C SER A 106 21.83 -6.74 -40.58
N ILE A 107 22.70 -6.85 -41.60
CA ILE A 107 24.16 -6.74 -41.43
C ILE A 107 24.61 -5.27 -41.46
N SER A 108 23.99 -4.43 -42.29
CA SER A 108 24.30 -2.99 -42.36
C SER A 108 23.94 -2.24 -41.08
N LEU A 109 22.85 -2.63 -40.40
CA LEU A 109 22.47 -2.12 -39.07
C LEU A 109 23.61 -2.28 -38.04
N LEU A 110 24.18 -3.48 -37.93
CA LEU A 110 25.26 -3.80 -36.98
C LEU A 110 26.56 -3.03 -37.27
N GLN A 111 26.83 -2.71 -38.54
CA GLN A 111 28.04 -1.97 -38.92
C GLN A 111 27.96 -0.46 -38.60
N SER A 112 26.76 0.10 -38.39
CA SER A 112 26.59 1.53 -38.11
C SER A 112 27.42 2.02 -36.91
N ARG A 113 28.24 3.06 -37.14
CA ARG A 113 29.06 3.70 -36.09
C ARG A 113 28.19 4.47 -35.07
N ARG A 114 26.98 4.89 -35.45
CA ARG A 114 26.00 5.52 -34.54
C ARG A 114 25.27 4.48 -33.70
N PHE A 115 24.80 3.38 -34.33
CA PHE A 115 24.18 2.26 -33.62
C PHE A 115 25.12 1.69 -32.55
N ARG A 116 26.39 1.40 -32.89
CA ARG A 116 27.39 0.94 -31.90
C ARG A 116 27.66 1.94 -30.78
N ARG A 117 27.59 3.26 -31.02
CA ARG A 117 27.67 4.27 -29.96
C ARG A 117 26.42 4.29 -29.07
N ILE A 118 25.22 4.15 -29.63
CA ILE A 118 23.97 4.11 -28.87
C ILE A 118 23.87 2.81 -28.06
N CYS A 119 24.23 1.65 -28.62
CA CYS A 119 24.40 0.42 -27.86
C CYS A 119 25.46 0.56 -26.76
N ALA A 120 26.60 1.22 -27.02
CA ALA A 120 27.60 1.49 -25.99
C ALA A 120 27.11 2.48 -24.92
N VAL A 121 26.23 3.44 -25.24
CA VAL A 121 25.59 4.35 -24.28
C VAL A 121 24.51 3.63 -23.47
N ILE A 122 23.69 2.77 -24.08
CA ILE A 122 22.73 1.92 -23.35
C ILE A 122 23.47 0.96 -22.43
N VAL A 123 24.53 0.31 -22.90
CA VAL A 123 25.42 -0.53 -22.07
C VAL A 123 26.12 0.31 -20.99
N ALA A 124 26.54 1.55 -21.28
CA ALA A 124 27.12 2.43 -20.26
C ALA A 124 26.08 2.87 -19.22
N ILE A 125 24.83 3.13 -19.60
CA ILE A 125 23.72 3.41 -18.66
C ILE A 125 23.42 2.17 -17.82
N ILE A 126 23.37 0.98 -18.42
CA ILE A 126 23.22 -0.29 -17.70
C ILE A 126 24.40 -0.51 -16.75
N LEU A 127 25.64 -0.23 -17.16
CA LEU A 127 26.84 -0.33 -16.33
C LEU A 127 26.90 0.74 -15.24
N VAL A 128 26.41 1.95 -15.47
CA VAL A 128 26.31 3.03 -14.47
C VAL A 128 25.19 2.73 -13.48
N MET A 129 24.02 2.26 -13.91
CA MET A 129 22.97 1.79 -13.01
C MET A 129 23.41 0.54 -12.24
N TRP A 130 24.15 -0.37 -12.86
CA TRP A 130 24.78 -1.51 -12.18
C TRP A 130 25.87 -1.07 -11.20
N TYR A 131 26.69 -0.07 -11.53
CA TYR A 131 27.71 0.50 -10.64
C TYR A 131 27.07 1.23 -9.45
N LEU A 132 26.04 2.04 -9.68
CA LEU A 132 25.23 2.65 -8.62
C LEU A 132 24.57 1.56 -7.76
N TRP A 133 24.06 0.48 -8.36
CA TRP A 133 23.51 -0.67 -7.64
C TRP A 133 24.57 -1.50 -6.89
N ARG A 134 25.82 -1.51 -7.35
CA ARG A 134 26.92 -2.32 -6.81
C ARG A 134 27.84 -1.58 -5.83
N TYR A 135 27.84 -0.25 -5.83
CA TYR A 135 28.70 0.58 -4.98
C TYR A 135 27.92 1.65 -4.20
N ALA A 136 27.11 2.49 -4.85
CA ALA A 136 26.36 3.54 -4.16
C ALA A 136 25.21 2.98 -3.29
N VAL A 137 24.49 1.98 -3.79
CA VAL A 137 23.44 1.25 -3.05
C VAL A 137 24.01 0.58 -1.79
N PRO A 138 25.10 -0.22 -1.81
CA PRO A 138 25.63 -0.78 -0.57
C PRO A 138 26.23 0.27 0.37
N TYR A 139 26.77 1.40 -0.11
CA TYR A 139 27.19 2.50 0.75
C TYR A 139 25.99 3.15 1.49
N LEU A 140 24.93 3.48 0.75
CA LEU A 140 23.67 3.96 1.33
C LEU A 140 22.97 2.89 2.19
N ARG A 141 23.15 1.60 1.86
CA ARG A 141 22.70 0.47 2.69
C ARG A 141 23.46 0.42 4.00
N GLN A 142 24.78 0.60 4.00
CA GLN A 142 25.58 0.69 5.23
C GLN A 142 25.17 1.89 6.07
N GLU A 143 24.90 3.06 5.48
CA GLU A 143 24.42 4.23 6.24
C GLU A 143 23.00 4.02 6.82
N TRP A 144 22.14 3.31 6.08
CA TRP A 144 20.78 2.92 6.50
C TRP A 144 20.80 1.82 7.58
N GLU A 145 21.66 0.82 7.45
CA GLU A 145 21.92 -0.24 8.43
C GLU A 145 22.56 0.35 9.70
N TYR A 146 23.47 1.33 9.58
CA TYR A 146 24.03 2.08 10.70
C TYR A 146 22.95 2.89 11.45
N LYS A 147 22.01 3.51 10.71
CA LYS A 147 20.87 4.24 11.29
C LYS A 147 19.71 3.35 11.77
N GLN A 148 19.66 2.07 11.39
CA GLN A 148 18.70 1.08 11.91
C GLN A 148 19.28 0.08 12.92
N GLY A 149 20.61 0.01 13.07
CA GLY A 149 21.33 -1.01 13.83
C GLY A 149 21.00 -1.09 15.33
N PHE A 150 20.29 -0.09 15.86
CA PHE A 150 19.75 -0.11 17.21
C PHE A 150 18.41 -0.86 17.37
N LEU A 151 17.68 -1.22 16.29
CA LEU A 151 16.26 -1.64 16.44
C LEU A 151 15.71 -2.80 15.57
N SER A 152 16.34 -3.30 14.49
CA SER A 152 15.77 -4.48 13.78
C SER A 152 16.69 -5.31 12.87
N SER A 153 16.58 -6.65 13.03
CA SER A 153 16.81 -7.77 12.10
C SER A 153 17.50 -7.51 10.75
N GLN A 154 18.60 -8.22 10.49
CA GLN A 154 19.25 -8.29 9.16
C GLN A 154 18.59 -9.31 8.21
N SER A 155 18.96 -9.25 6.93
CA SER A 155 18.24 -9.93 5.82
C SER A 155 18.62 -11.38 5.52
N ASP A 156 19.71 -11.89 6.12
CA ASP A 156 20.40 -13.08 5.61
C ASP A 156 20.10 -14.34 6.46
N GLY A 157 18.96 -14.37 7.15
CA GLY A 157 18.53 -15.46 8.04
C GLY A 157 19.27 -15.53 9.39
N THR A 158 20.48 -14.99 9.48
CA THR A 158 21.17 -14.77 10.76
C THR A 158 20.39 -13.78 11.63
N TYR A 159 19.80 -14.31 12.70
CA TYR A 159 19.43 -13.52 13.86
C TYR A 159 20.64 -12.70 14.34
N GLY A 160 20.39 -11.47 14.80
CA GLY A 160 21.45 -10.63 15.36
C GLY A 160 22.08 -11.31 16.57
N LEU A 161 23.40 -11.13 16.75
CA LEU A 161 24.15 -11.73 17.86
C LEU A 161 23.63 -11.22 19.21
N ALA A 162 22.69 -11.97 19.80
CA ALA A 162 22.77 -12.22 21.23
C ALA A 162 24.17 -12.75 21.52
N ARG A 163 24.77 -12.31 22.63
CA ARG A 163 26.18 -12.57 22.98
C ARG A 163 26.59 -14.01 22.65
N ALA A 164 27.60 -14.16 21.80
CA ALA A 164 28.53 -15.26 21.94
C ALA A 164 29.26 -15.05 23.28
N GLY A 165 28.65 -15.51 24.37
CA GLY A 165 29.36 -15.70 25.63
C GLY A 165 30.33 -16.86 25.46
N ASP A 166 31.49 -16.78 26.11
CA ASP A 166 32.45 -17.88 26.11
C ASP A 166 31.86 -19.10 26.84
N PHE A 167 31.26 -20.00 26.06
CA PHE A 167 30.91 -21.35 26.48
C PHE A 167 32.20 -22.18 26.51
N ASP A 168 32.93 -22.06 27.63
CA ASP A 168 34.08 -22.91 27.96
C ASP A 168 33.72 -24.40 27.78
N GLY A 169 34.42 -25.06 26.85
CA GLY A 169 34.46 -26.52 26.70
C GLY A 169 33.45 -27.14 25.73
N THR A 170 33.98 -27.98 24.84
CA THR A 170 33.26 -29.11 24.19
C THR A 170 31.85 -28.82 23.66
N THR A 171 31.71 -27.79 22.82
CA THR A 171 30.48 -27.53 22.04
C THR A 171 30.05 -28.71 21.17
N ILE A 172 31.02 -29.49 20.67
CA ILE A 172 30.81 -30.64 19.80
C ILE A 172 31.75 -31.76 20.25
N LYS A 173 31.23 -32.99 20.39
CA LYS A 173 32.00 -34.20 20.72
C LYS A 173 31.67 -35.33 19.72
N TRP A 174 32.64 -36.19 19.43
CA TRP A 174 32.39 -37.48 18.78
C TRP A 174 32.16 -38.56 19.84
N ILE A 175 31.21 -39.46 19.59
CA ILE A 175 31.05 -40.70 20.37
C ILE A 175 32.35 -41.53 20.34
N ASP A 176 32.64 -42.25 21.42
CA ASP A 176 33.78 -43.18 21.47
C ASP A 176 33.61 -44.29 20.40
N PRO A 177 34.57 -44.47 19.45
CA PRO A 177 34.47 -45.47 18.39
C PRO A 177 34.30 -46.92 18.86
N SER A 178 34.69 -47.24 20.11
CA SER A 178 34.55 -48.57 20.70
C SER A 178 33.10 -48.92 21.10
N LEU A 179 32.22 -47.91 21.18
CA LEU A 179 30.81 -48.04 21.54
C LEU A 179 29.88 -48.11 20.31
N VAL A 180 30.43 -47.90 19.11
CA VAL A 180 29.68 -47.82 17.85
C VAL A 180 29.45 -49.22 17.24
N PRO A 181 28.22 -49.56 16.80
CA PRO A 181 27.95 -50.79 16.05
C PRO A 181 28.74 -50.85 14.73
N GLY A 182 29.53 -51.90 14.52
CA GLY A 182 30.44 -51.98 13.37
C GLY A 182 31.72 -51.13 13.51
N GLY A 183 32.02 -50.59 14.69
CA GLY A 183 33.28 -49.92 15.00
C GLY A 183 34.43 -50.90 15.26
N GLU A 184 35.63 -50.39 15.58
CA GLU A 184 36.84 -51.20 15.78
C GLU A 184 36.70 -52.27 16.88
N ALA A 185 35.81 -52.06 17.85
CA ALA A 185 35.53 -52.98 18.95
C ALA A 185 34.23 -53.80 18.76
N ASP A 186 33.65 -53.81 17.56
CA ASP A 186 32.47 -54.60 17.19
C ASP A 186 32.43 -54.94 15.67
N PRO A 187 33.40 -55.72 15.15
CA PRO A 187 33.46 -56.07 13.73
C PRO A 187 32.31 -57.00 13.27
N GLU A 188 31.52 -57.55 14.19
CA GLU A 188 30.36 -58.40 13.91
C GLU A 188 29.02 -57.65 13.96
N GLY A 189 29.01 -56.36 14.32
CA GLY A 189 27.79 -55.54 14.38
C GLY A 189 26.79 -55.95 15.47
N LYS A 190 27.28 -56.47 16.60
CA LYS A 190 26.45 -56.98 17.73
C LYS A 190 26.10 -55.92 18.76
N ARG A 191 26.70 -54.72 18.71
CA ARG A 191 26.32 -53.59 19.58
C ARG A 191 25.06 -52.91 19.07
N ARG A 192 24.40 -52.16 19.96
CA ARG A 192 23.33 -51.22 19.60
C ARG A 192 23.42 -49.93 20.39
N LEU A 193 23.04 -48.84 19.74
CA LEU A 193 22.82 -47.53 20.37
C LEU A 193 21.33 -47.43 20.73
N VAL A 194 21.04 -47.12 22.00
CA VAL A 194 19.68 -46.99 22.52
C VAL A 194 19.46 -45.53 22.91
N PHE A 195 18.58 -44.85 22.17
CA PHE A 195 18.24 -43.45 22.40
C PHE A 195 17.02 -43.34 23.33
N VAL A 196 17.08 -42.45 24.32
CA VAL A 196 15.98 -42.19 25.27
C VAL A 196 15.75 -40.69 25.35
N GLY A 197 14.49 -40.25 25.32
CA GLY A 197 14.09 -38.83 25.36
C GLY A 197 14.20 -38.20 26.75
N ASP A 198 13.22 -37.37 27.12
CA ASP A 198 13.19 -36.70 28.44
C ASP A 198 13.08 -37.74 29.58
N ILE A 199 14.08 -37.78 30.47
CA ILE A 199 14.11 -38.68 31.64
C ILE A 199 13.66 -37.93 32.90
N HIS A 200 13.95 -36.64 33.02
CA HIS A 200 13.44 -35.76 34.08
C HIS A 200 13.61 -36.25 35.53
N GLY A 201 14.61 -37.09 35.84
CA GLY A 201 14.76 -37.66 37.19
C GLY A 201 13.78 -38.79 37.54
N CYS A 202 13.12 -39.39 36.54
CA CYS A 202 12.22 -40.55 36.67
C CYS A 202 13.02 -41.85 36.52
N LYS A 203 13.58 -42.33 37.65
CA LYS A 203 14.54 -43.44 37.67
C LYS A 203 13.91 -44.82 37.50
N GLU A 204 12.77 -45.06 38.14
CA GLU A 204 12.14 -46.39 38.12
C GLU A 204 11.62 -46.68 36.72
N GLU A 205 11.03 -45.67 36.09
CA GLU A 205 10.56 -45.66 34.71
C GLU A 205 11.71 -45.87 33.70
N LEU A 206 12.88 -45.28 33.94
CA LEU A 206 14.09 -45.54 33.13
C LEU A 206 14.53 -47.01 33.24
N LEU A 207 14.61 -47.56 34.45
CA LEU A 207 15.02 -48.95 34.66
C LEU A 207 14.02 -49.94 34.04
N ASP A 208 12.72 -49.65 34.15
CA ASP A 208 11.66 -50.46 33.57
C ASP A 208 11.59 -50.35 32.04
N LEU A 209 11.94 -49.18 31.46
CA LEU A 209 12.15 -49.00 30.02
C LEU A 209 13.35 -49.80 29.51
N LEU A 210 14.51 -49.71 30.18
CA LEU A 210 15.71 -50.48 29.86
C LEU A 210 15.45 -51.99 29.93
N LYS A 211 14.67 -52.44 30.91
CA LYS A 211 14.20 -53.83 31.04
C LYS A 211 13.29 -54.25 29.89
N LYS A 212 12.35 -53.40 29.46
CA LYS A 212 11.43 -53.64 28.32
C LYS A 212 12.15 -53.72 26.97
N VAL A 213 13.24 -52.98 26.76
CA VAL A 213 14.10 -53.10 25.55
C VAL A 213 15.19 -54.18 25.69
N HIS A 214 15.16 -54.98 26.76
CA HIS A 214 16.14 -56.02 27.09
C HIS A 214 17.59 -55.51 27.14
N PHE A 215 17.83 -54.32 27.71
CA PHE A 215 19.14 -53.64 27.69
C PHE A 215 20.25 -54.48 28.35
N ASN A 216 21.34 -54.70 27.60
CA ASN A 216 22.52 -55.47 27.99
C ASN A 216 23.72 -54.54 28.14
N THR A 217 24.20 -54.37 29.37
CA THR A 217 25.27 -53.43 29.73
C THR A 217 26.66 -53.77 29.17
N ALA A 218 26.82 -54.88 28.44
CA ALA A 218 28.07 -55.24 27.77
C ALA A 218 28.10 -54.89 26.27
N THR A 219 26.97 -55.05 25.57
CA THR A 219 26.84 -54.78 24.13
C THR A 219 26.29 -53.39 23.84
N ASP A 220 25.43 -52.87 24.71
CA ASP A 220 24.56 -51.74 24.40
C ASP A 220 25.09 -50.43 24.99
N HIS A 221 24.91 -49.33 24.26
CA HIS A 221 25.23 -48.00 24.74
C HIS A 221 23.96 -47.13 24.82
N LEU A 222 23.80 -46.41 25.93
CA LEU A 222 22.65 -45.56 26.21
C LEU A 222 22.99 -44.10 25.90
N ILE A 223 22.15 -43.47 25.08
CA ILE A 223 22.27 -42.05 24.69
C ILE A 223 20.96 -41.33 25.10
N PRO A 224 20.94 -40.66 26.27
CA PRO A 224 19.86 -39.73 26.61
C PRO A 224 19.90 -38.53 25.66
N THR A 225 18.74 -38.08 25.18
CA THR A 225 18.62 -36.94 24.25
C THR A 225 17.69 -35.84 24.77
N GLY A 226 16.83 -36.17 25.73
CA GLY A 226 16.00 -35.19 26.43
C GLY A 226 16.66 -34.58 27.67
N ASP A 227 15.88 -33.77 28.38
CA ASP A 227 16.24 -33.28 29.71
C ASP A 227 16.36 -34.48 30.68
N VAL A 228 17.52 -34.66 31.29
CA VAL A 228 17.83 -35.79 32.18
C VAL A 228 17.32 -35.56 33.60
N ILE A 229 17.30 -34.30 34.05
CA ILE A 229 16.94 -33.88 35.41
C ILE A 229 15.73 -32.93 35.44
N SER A 230 15.31 -32.61 36.66
CA SER A 230 14.20 -31.71 37.02
C SER A 230 12.82 -32.26 36.66
N LYS A 231 11.77 -31.77 37.35
CA LYS A 231 10.37 -32.26 37.36
C LYS A 231 10.14 -33.55 38.16
N GLY A 232 10.85 -34.64 37.90
CA GLY A 232 10.65 -35.97 38.52
C GLY A 232 11.33 -36.18 39.90
N PRO A 233 11.14 -37.38 40.50
CA PRO A 233 11.42 -37.62 41.93
C PRO A 233 12.90 -37.87 42.29
N ASP A 234 13.62 -38.78 41.61
CA ASP A 234 15.00 -39.18 41.95
C ASP A 234 16.03 -38.76 40.89
N ASN A 235 16.17 -37.43 40.77
CA ASN A 235 17.19 -36.75 39.99
C ASN A 235 18.62 -37.27 40.27
N THR A 236 18.92 -37.57 41.54
CA THR A 236 20.24 -38.06 41.97
C THR A 236 20.53 -39.49 41.53
N GLY A 237 19.54 -40.37 41.59
CA GLY A 237 19.65 -41.76 41.20
C GLY A 237 19.61 -41.98 39.70
N VAL A 238 18.96 -41.10 38.92
CA VAL A 238 19.14 -41.06 37.46
C VAL A 238 20.59 -40.72 37.12
N LEU A 239 21.17 -39.67 37.71
CA LEU A 239 22.56 -39.30 37.44
C LEU A 239 23.56 -40.36 37.90
N ASP A 240 23.36 -40.98 39.07
CA ASP A 240 24.19 -42.11 39.52
C ASP A 240 24.09 -43.33 38.59
N GLU A 241 22.91 -43.59 37.99
CA GLU A 241 22.70 -44.70 37.05
C GLU A 241 23.29 -44.42 35.65
N LEU A 242 23.15 -43.21 35.12
CA LEU A 242 23.79 -42.82 33.84
C LEU A 242 25.32 -42.86 33.94
N ILE A 243 25.89 -42.44 35.08
CA ILE A 243 27.32 -42.56 35.37
C ILE A 243 27.72 -44.05 35.47
N ARG A 244 26.90 -44.91 36.11
CA ARG A 244 27.13 -46.37 36.19
C ARG A 244 27.15 -47.02 34.80
N LEU A 245 26.27 -46.58 33.89
CA LEU A 245 26.14 -47.07 32.52
C LEU A 245 27.12 -46.41 31.53
N LYS A 246 27.93 -45.43 31.98
CA LYS A 246 28.79 -44.59 31.13
C LYS A 246 28.03 -43.95 29.95
N ALA A 247 26.78 -43.56 30.14
CA ALA A 247 25.92 -43.02 29.09
C ALA A 247 26.46 -41.67 28.58
N GLU A 248 26.41 -41.44 27.26
CA GLU A 248 26.78 -40.16 26.66
C GLU A 248 25.53 -39.36 26.26
N SER A 249 25.36 -38.17 26.82
CA SER A 249 24.19 -37.31 26.63
C SER A 249 24.62 -35.96 26.05
N PRO A 250 24.04 -35.45 24.94
CA PRO A 250 23.92 -34.01 24.75
C PRO A 250 23.31 -33.33 25.98
N ARG A 251 23.66 -32.07 26.21
CA ARG A 251 23.16 -31.26 27.32
C ARG A 251 21.72 -30.78 27.05
N GLY A 252 20.83 -31.01 28.02
CA GLY A 252 19.46 -30.49 27.99
C GLY A 252 19.33 -29.07 28.57
N ASN A 253 18.15 -28.47 28.40
CA ASN A 253 17.88 -27.09 28.83
C ASN A 253 17.74 -26.98 30.36
N HIS A 254 17.34 -28.07 31.04
CA HIS A 254 17.28 -28.14 32.49
C HIS A 254 18.67 -28.37 33.13
N GLU A 255 19.58 -29.08 32.47
CA GLU A 255 20.98 -29.26 32.92
C GLU A 255 21.75 -27.94 32.86
N ASP A 256 21.65 -27.21 31.74
CA ASP A 256 22.37 -25.95 31.58
C ASP A 256 21.87 -24.88 32.58
N ARG A 257 20.54 -24.82 32.85
CA ARG A 257 19.97 -23.96 33.91
C ARG A 257 20.54 -24.26 35.30
N ILE A 258 20.84 -25.53 35.60
CA ILE A 258 21.48 -25.95 36.86
C ILE A 258 22.97 -25.58 36.87
N LEU A 259 23.66 -25.64 35.73
CA LEU A 259 25.06 -25.19 35.60
C LEU A 259 25.19 -23.67 35.71
N GLU A 260 24.28 -22.89 35.13
CA GLU A 260 24.21 -21.43 35.32
C GLU A 260 23.97 -21.07 36.80
N ALA A 261 22.99 -21.72 37.44
CA ALA A 261 22.72 -21.51 38.86
C ALA A 261 23.91 -21.90 39.77
N ALA A 262 24.71 -22.88 39.36
CA ALA A 262 25.94 -23.25 40.06
C ALA A 262 27.09 -22.24 39.86
N LYS A 263 27.23 -21.65 38.66
CA LYS A 263 28.20 -20.56 38.41
C LYS A 263 27.89 -19.34 39.28
N ALA A 264 26.62 -18.99 39.44
CA ALA A 264 26.16 -17.85 40.24
C ALA A 264 26.38 -17.99 41.78
N LEU A 265 26.81 -19.15 42.27
CA LEU A 265 27.10 -19.42 43.70
C LEU A 265 28.60 -19.50 44.02
N LEU A 266 29.47 -19.40 43.00
CA LEU A 266 30.92 -19.45 43.13
C LEU A 266 31.50 -18.12 42.58
N PRO A 267 31.34 -17.01 43.32
CA PRO A 267 31.93 -16.89 44.66
C PRO A 267 31.04 -16.15 45.69
N ALA A 268 30.35 -16.88 46.57
CA ALA A 268 29.70 -16.32 47.76
C ALA A 268 29.56 -17.38 48.88
N ASP A 269 30.64 -17.63 49.60
CA ASP A 269 30.57 -18.26 50.93
C ASP A 269 30.24 -17.19 51.99
N LEU A 270 29.32 -17.49 52.91
CA LEU A 270 29.15 -16.86 54.25
C LEU A 270 29.06 -15.30 54.23
N ASP A 271 27.88 -14.65 54.24
CA ASP A 271 26.87 -14.71 55.31
C ASP A 271 25.59 -13.88 54.97
N ASP A 272 24.59 -14.00 55.84
CA ASP A 272 23.44 -13.09 56.11
C ASP A 272 22.34 -12.86 55.03
N GLU A 273 21.25 -12.20 55.44
CA GLU A 273 20.07 -11.92 54.63
C GLU A 273 20.25 -10.77 53.63
N GLY A 274 19.72 -10.94 52.42
CA GLY A 274 19.41 -9.84 51.50
C GLY A 274 20.37 -9.65 50.32
N LEU A 275 20.21 -10.46 49.27
CA LEU A 275 20.75 -10.11 47.94
C LEU A 275 19.73 -10.36 46.82
N SER A 276 19.27 -9.26 46.20
CA SER A 276 18.34 -9.25 45.07
C SER A 276 19.12 -9.34 43.75
N ILE A 277 19.12 -10.52 43.11
CA ILE A 277 19.68 -10.73 41.76
C ILE A 277 18.66 -11.48 40.88
N THR A 278 18.75 -11.21 39.57
CA THR A 278 17.75 -11.35 38.51
C THR A 278 17.19 -12.75 38.24
N SER A 279 16.05 -12.73 37.54
CA SER A 279 15.21 -13.84 37.06
C SER A 279 15.92 -15.07 36.45
N LYS A 280 15.50 -16.27 36.91
CA LYS A 280 15.08 -17.46 36.13
C LYS A 280 15.16 -18.79 36.92
N GLY A 281 16.00 -18.87 37.95
CA GLY A 281 16.14 -20.09 38.76
C GLY A 281 14.93 -20.33 39.68
N SER A 282 14.29 -21.49 39.57
CA SER A 282 13.17 -21.85 40.46
C SER A 282 13.66 -22.12 41.89
N LYS A 283 12.79 -21.93 42.90
CA LYS A 283 13.02 -22.45 44.27
C LYS A 283 13.32 -23.96 44.26
N LYS A 284 12.78 -24.70 43.28
CA LYS A 284 13.07 -26.13 43.06
C LYS A 284 14.52 -26.38 42.61
N ASP A 285 15.06 -25.54 41.74
CA ASP A 285 16.41 -25.70 41.18
C ASP A 285 17.49 -25.46 42.25
N ARG A 286 17.33 -24.42 43.07
CA ARG A 286 18.22 -24.14 44.22
C ARG A 286 18.12 -25.24 45.30
N LYS A 287 16.98 -25.94 45.42
CA LYS A 287 16.86 -27.13 46.28
C LYS A 287 17.58 -28.33 45.68
N LEU A 288 17.44 -28.59 44.37
CA LEU A 288 18.12 -29.68 43.68
C LEU A 288 19.64 -29.55 43.79
N LEU A 289 20.19 -28.35 43.55
CA LEU A 289 21.63 -28.10 43.60
C LEU A 289 22.28 -28.51 44.93
N LYS A 290 21.59 -28.31 46.08
CA LYS A 290 22.05 -28.74 47.41
C LYS A 290 22.20 -30.26 47.58
N HIS A 291 21.63 -31.07 46.69
CA HIS A 291 21.67 -32.54 46.75
C HIS A 291 22.63 -33.17 45.71
N LEU A 292 23.18 -32.37 44.79
CA LEU A 292 24.09 -32.85 43.75
C LEU A 292 25.52 -33.00 44.29
N LYS A 293 26.12 -34.16 44.05
CA LYS A 293 27.51 -34.48 44.44
C LYS A 293 28.48 -33.93 43.41
N ARG A 294 29.77 -33.73 43.78
CA ARG A 294 30.83 -33.28 42.84
C ARG A 294 30.92 -34.15 41.58
N ARG A 295 30.68 -35.47 41.68
CA ARG A 295 30.62 -36.38 40.51
C ARG A 295 29.47 -36.07 39.55
N HIS A 296 28.32 -35.64 40.07
CA HIS A 296 27.16 -35.24 39.27
C HIS A 296 27.45 -33.93 38.54
N MET A 297 27.98 -32.94 39.26
CA MET A 297 28.35 -31.65 38.67
C MET A 297 29.47 -31.77 37.62
N GLN A 298 30.36 -32.76 37.75
CA GLN A 298 31.36 -33.07 36.73
C GLN A 298 30.69 -33.66 35.48
N TYR A 299 29.90 -34.73 35.63
CA TYR A 299 29.17 -35.36 34.52
C TYR A 299 28.29 -34.37 33.74
N LEU A 300 27.58 -33.46 34.43
CA LEU A 300 26.79 -32.40 33.79
C LEU A 300 27.65 -31.39 32.98
N ARG A 301 28.86 -31.06 33.45
CA ARG A 301 29.78 -30.17 32.73
C ARG A 301 30.37 -30.85 31.48
N ASP A 302 30.64 -32.15 31.57
CA ASP A 302 31.24 -32.95 30.51
C ASP A 302 30.24 -33.33 29.39
N MET A 303 28.95 -33.03 29.56
CA MET A 303 27.93 -33.14 28.50
C MET A 303 28.20 -32.12 27.38
N PRO A 304 28.40 -32.56 26.11
CA PRO A 304 28.52 -31.68 24.96
C PRO A 304 27.17 -31.06 24.55
N LEU A 305 27.19 -30.00 23.73
CA LEU A 305 25.96 -29.47 23.12
C LEU A 305 25.51 -30.28 21.89
N MET A 306 26.46 -30.94 21.20
CA MET A 306 26.18 -31.83 20.06
C MET A 306 27.05 -33.08 20.16
N LEU A 307 26.44 -34.26 20.00
CA LEU A 307 27.14 -35.54 19.90
C LEU A 307 27.09 -36.01 18.44
N ARG A 308 28.26 -36.32 17.87
CA ARG A 308 28.43 -36.81 16.49
C ARG A 308 28.71 -38.31 16.51
N ILE A 309 27.99 -39.05 15.67
CA ILE A 309 28.11 -40.50 15.49
C ILE A 309 28.45 -40.74 14.02
N PRO A 310 29.50 -41.51 13.70
CA PRO A 310 29.86 -41.81 12.32
C PRO A 310 28.77 -42.62 11.61
N ALA A 311 28.86 -42.72 10.27
CA ALA A 311 27.95 -43.56 9.49
C ALA A 311 27.98 -45.02 9.98
N LEU A 312 26.81 -45.68 9.94
CA LEU A 312 26.59 -47.02 10.50
C LEU A 312 26.23 -48.02 9.37
N PRO A 313 27.17 -48.36 8.45
CA PRO A 313 26.87 -49.16 7.27
C PRO A 313 26.53 -50.64 7.56
N HIS A 314 26.76 -51.09 8.78
CA HIS A 314 26.42 -52.44 9.27
C HIS A 314 25.03 -52.52 9.92
N VAL A 315 24.43 -51.37 10.28
CA VAL A 315 23.05 -51.34 10.79
C VAL A 315 22.09 -51.44 9.60
N THR A 316 21.28 -52.50 9.59
CA THR A 316 20.22 -52.71 8.60
C THR A 316 18.85 -52.48 9.23
N ASP A 317 18.22 -51.35 8.95
CA ASP A 317 16.82 -51.10 9.32
C ASP A 317 15.90 -51.44 8.13
N SER A 318 14.80 -52.13 8.40
CA SER A 318 13.78 -52.50 7.40
C SER A 318 12.59 -51.55 7.36
N SER A 319 12.54 -50.57 8.26
CA SER A 319 11.43 -49.64 8.45
C SER A 319 11.60 -48.28 7.76
N TRP A 320 12.81 -47.91 7.34
CA TRP A 320 13.13 -46.57 6.80
C TRP A 320 13.82 -46.60 5.41
N ARG A 321 13.18 -45.91 4.45
CA ARG A 321 13.52 -45.82 3.01
C ARG A 321 13.47 -47.14 2.23
N LYS A 322 13.33 -47.02 0.90
CA LYS A 322 13.26 -48.16 -0.04
C LYS A 322 14.64 -48.66 -0.49
N ASP A 323 15.71 -47.95 -0.14
CA ASP A 323 17.05 -48.13 -0.71
C ASP A 323 17.97 -48.89 0.27
N ASN A 324 17.73 -50.20 0.43
CA ASN A 324 18.61 -51.17 1.09
C ASN A 324 19.10 -50.86 2.54
N GLY A 325 18.37 -50.03 3.29
CA GLY A 325 18.34 -50.04 4.77
C GLY A 325 19.62 -49.69 5.54
N ARG A 326 20.68 -49.22 4.88
CA ARG A 326 21.97 -48.87 5.53
C ARG A 326 22.09 -47.38 5.80
N ILE A 327 22.56 -47.02 7.00
CA ILE A 327 22.82 -45.62 7.37
C ILE A 327 24.23 -45.23 6.89
N THR A 328 24.32 -44.67 5.68
CA THR A 328 25.59 -44.20 5.07
C THR A 328 25.94 -42.75 5.40
N GLU A 329 25.06 -42.04 6.11
CA GLU A 329 25.22 -40.63 6.49
C GLU A 329 25.62 -40.51 7.97
N GLU A 330 26.25 -39.39 8.35
CA GLU A 330 26.63 -39.09 9.74
C GLU A 330 25.38 -38.73 10.58
N ILE A 331 25.25 -39.28 11.79
CA ILE A 331 24.16 -38.94 12.70
C ILE A 331 24.63 -37.87 13.69
N ILE A 332 23.86 -36.79 13.81
CA ILE A 332 24.13 -35.69 14.77
C ILE A 332 22.99 -35.65 15.78
N VAL A 333 23.33 -35.76 17.06
CA VAL A 333 22.39 -35.81 18.19
C VAL A 333 22.46 -34.50 18.96
N VAL A 334 21.29 -33.88 19.17
CA VAL A 334 21.07 -32.64 19.92
C VAL A 334 19.78 -32.75 20.73
N HIS A 335 19.60 -31.88 21.72
CA HIS A 335 18.42 -31.89 22.57
C HIS A 335 17.19 -31.21 21.93
N GLY A 336 17.33 -29.98 21.42
CA GLY A 336 16.23 -29.21 20.82
C GLY A 336 16.19 -29.31 19.29
N GLY A 337 17.22 -28.79 18.62
CA GLY A 337 17.28 -28.79 17.15
C GLY A 337 18.45 -28.01 16.56
N LEU A 338 18.57 -28.03 15.23
CA LEU A 338 19.62 -27.32 14.47
C LEU A 338 18.99 -26.47 13.36
N VAL A 339 19.55 -25.29 13.12
CA VAL A 339 19.12 -24.40 12.03
C VAL A 339 19.73 -24.91 10.70
N PRO A 340 18.92 -25.20 9.66
CA PRO A 340 19.44 -25.62 8.36
C PRO A 340 20.42 -24.62 7.74
N HIS A 341 21.34 -25.12 6.91
CA HIS A 341 22.36 -24.36 6.18
C HIS A 341 23.40 -23.61 7.04
N LEU A 342 23.24 -23.57 8.37
CA LEU A 342 24.20 -22.98 9.31
C LEU A 342 25.24 -24.04 9.75
N PRO A 343 26.56 -23.83 9.53
CA PRO A 343 27.59 -24.80 9.94
C PRO A 343 27.54 -25.08 11.44
N LEU A 344 27.80 -26.33 11.87
CA LEU A 344 27.67 -26.76 13.27
C LEU A 344 28.40 -25.85 14.27
N LYS A 345 29.62 -25.40 13.95
CA LYS A 345 30.41 -24.47 14.78
C LYS A 345 29.84 -23.04 14.88
N LYS A 346 28.75 -22.73 14.17
CA LYS A 346 28.06 -21.42 14.15
C LYS A 346 26.62 -21.49 14.67
N GLN A 347 26.14 -22.67 15.07
CA GLN A 347 24.83 -22.83 15.68
C GLN A 347 24.80 -22.16 17.06
N ASP A 348 23.70 -21.50 17.40
CA ASP A 348 23.52 -20.85 18.69
C ASP A 348 23.27 -21.90 19.80
N PRO A 349 24.14 -22.00 20.83
CA PRO A 349 23.96 -22.93 21.96
C PRO A 349 22.57 -22.88 22.60
N TYR A 350 21.96 -21.69 22.70
CA TYR A 350 20.64 -21.54 23.30
C TYR A 350 19.59 -22.30 22.48
N PHE A 351 19.58 -22.13 21.15
CA PHE A 351 18.62 -22.82 20.28
C PHE A 351 18.92 -24.31 20.13
N VAL A 352 20.18 -24.74 20.20
CA VAL A 352 20.54 -26.18 20.23
C VAL A 352 19.84 -26.91 21.39
N MET A 353 19.62 -26.23 22.52
CA MET A 353 18.92 -26.77 23.69
C MET A 353 17.44 -26.38 23.78
N ASN A 354 17.00 -25.25 23.21
CA ASN A 354 15.65 -24.69 23.47
C ASN A 354 14.71 -24.70 22.24
N MET A 355 15.18 -25.03 21.03
CA MET A 355 14.33 -25.05 19.83
C MET A 355 13.23 -26.10 19.93
N ARG A 356 11.98 -25.71 19.66
CA ARG A 356 10.79 -26.58 19.62
C ARG A 356 10.06 -26.55 18.28
N SER A 357 10.29 -25.51 17.48
CA SER A 357 9.82 -25.41 16.10
C SER A 357 10.76 -24.54 15.28
N ILE A 358 10.71 -24.69 13.96
CA ILE A 358 11.47 -23.87 13.02
C ILE A 358 10.59 -23.52 11.82
N ASP A 359 10.75 -22.32 11.30
CA ASP A 359 10.12 -21.90 10.05
C ASP A 359 10.81 -22.57 8.85
N HIS A 360 10.07 -23.35 8.07
CA HIS A 360 10.61 -24.02 6.87
C HIS A 360 10.95 -23.06 5.72
N ILE A 361 10.47 -21.81 5.75
CA ILE A 361 10.72 -20.78 4.72
C ILE A 361 11.79 -19.78 5.18
N THR A 362 11.74 -19.35 6.44
CA THR A 362 12.65 -18.31 6.97
C THR A 362 13.82 -18.86 7.79
N HIS A 363 13.81 -20.16 8.10
CA HIS A 363 14.74 -20.85 9.00
C HIS A 363 14.84 -20.25 10.42
N VAL A 364 13.90 -19.38 10.82
CA VAL A 364 13.85 -18.82 12.17
C VAL A 364 13.44 -19.90 13.18
N PRO A 365 14.28 -20.20 14.19
CA PRO A 365 13.94 -21.14 15.26
C PRO A 365 13.07 -20.47 16.34
N SER A 366 12.24 -21.26 17.01
CA SER A 366 11.39 -20.82 18.12
C SER A 366 11.42 -21.82 19.28
N ALA A 367 11.52 -21.29 20.50
CA ALA A 367 11.48 -22.06 21.75
C ALA A 367 10.05 -22.23 22.31
N LEU A 368 9.06 -21.56 21.73
CA LEU A 368 7.65 -21.73 22.09
C LEU A 368 7.07 -22.94 21.36
N HIS A 369 6.16 -23.66 22.03
CA HIS A 369 5.28 -24.58 21.33
C HIS A 369 4.43 -23.81 20.32
N GLN A 370 4.40 -24.27 19.07
CA GLN A 370 3.32 -23.89 18.17
C GLN A 370 2.05 -24.56 18.68
N THR A 371 1.16 -23.76 19.28
CA THR A 371 -0.26 -24.10 19.29
C THR A 371 -0.72 -24.29 17.83
N LYS A 372 -1.77 -25.09 17.58
CA LYS A 372 -2.20 -25.45 16.20
C LYS A 372 -2.63 -24.29 15.29
N LYS A 373 -2.53 -23.03 15.75
CA LYS A 373 -2.61 -21.80 14.96
C LYS A 373 -1.48 -20.83 15.39
N GLY A 374 -0.27 -20.98 14.83
CA GLY A 374 0.89 -20.16 15.23
C GLY A 374 2.05 -20.17 14.22
N LYS A 375 1.90 -19.46 13.09
CA LYS A 375 2.95 -19.29 12.08
C LYS A 375 3.86 -18.08 12.37
N SER A 376 5.08 -18.17 11.86
CA SER A 376 6.23 -17.30 12.19
C SER A 376 6.24 -15.95 11.48
N HIS A 377 6.99 -15.01 12.05
CA HIS A 377 6.72 -13.57 11.93
C HIS A 377 7.11 -12.89 10.60
N LEU A 378 7.51 -13.64 9.57
CA LEU A 378 7.86 -13.13 8.23
C LEU A 378 6.96 -13.64 7.08
N GLU A 379 6.00 -14.54 7.33
CA GLU A 379 4.96 -14.91 6.34
C GLU A 379 3.82 -13.87 6.21
N LEU A 380 3.84 -12.82 7.06
CA LEU A 380 2.70 -11.94 7.38
C LEU A 380 2.16 -11.01 6.27
N VAL A 381 2.61 -11.16 5.01
CA VAL A 381 2.32 -10.20 3.92
C VAL A 381 1.70 -10.84 2.66
N GLN A 382 1.69 -12.17 2.52
CA GLN A 382 1.27 -12.86 1.27
C GLN A 382 0.43 -14.14 1.48
N ARG A 383 -0.57 -14.14 2.37
CA ARG A 383 -1.59 -15.21 2.44
C ARG A 383 -2.98 -14.73 1.97
N PRO A 384 -3.77 -15.59 1.30
CA PRO A 384 -5.17 -15.29 0.96
C PRO A 384 -6.05 -15.26 2.21
N ALA A 385 -7.16 -14.52 2.14
CA ALA A 385 -7.84 -13.93 3.30
C ALA A 385 -8.52 -14.88 4.31
N SER A 386 -8.61 -16.19 4.06
CA SER A 386 -9.40 -17.14 4.87
C SER A 386 -8.73 -17.65 6.16
N SER A 387 -7.61 -17.05 6.60
CA SER A 387 -6.91 -17.49 7.81
C SER A 387 -6.05 -16.37 8.42
N TRP A 388 -6.58 -15.16 8.54
CA TRP A 388 -6.01 -14.16 9.43
C TRP A 388 -6.27 -14.56 10.89
N THR A 389 -5.27 -15.12 11.57
CA THR A 389 -5.16 -14.91 13.02
C THR A 389 -4.83 -13.43 13.20
N ILE A 390 -5.87 -12.61 13.42
CA ILE A 390 -5.82 -11.15 13.39
C ILE A 390 -4.85 -10.63 14.47
N ASP A 391 -3.63 -10.25 14.07
CA ASP A 391 -2.57 -9.75 14.95
C ASP A 391 -3.13 -8.74 15.97
N GLU A 392 -2.99 -9.02 17.26
CA GLU A 392 -3.57 -8.23 18.35
C GLU A 392 -3.03 -6.78 18.35
N ARG A 393 -1.86 -6.58 17.74
CA ARG A 393 -1.24 -5.28 17.47
C ARG A 393 -2.11 -4.36 16.58
N ILE A 394 -3.06 -4.89 15.81
CA ILE A 394 -4.01 -4.10 15.00
C ILE A 394 -4.79 -3.12 15.88
N SER A 395 -4.58 -1.83 15.63
CA SER A 395 -5.18 -0.73 16.37
C SER A 395 -6.29 -0.05 15.58
N PHE A 396 -7.49 -0.13 16.13
CA PHE A 396 -8.58 0.78 15.82
C PHE A 396 -8.49 2.05 16.67
N VAL A 397 -8.74 3.21 16.06
CA VAL A 397 -9.02 4.46 16.76
C VAL A 397 -10.37 4.34 17.48
N ASP A 398 -10.46 4.94 18.67
CA ASP A 398 -11.74 5.16 19.35
C ASP A 398 -12.19 6.60 19.09
N TRP A 399 -13.15 6.78 18.17
CA TRP A 399 -13.56 8.11 17.75
C TRP A 399 -14.25 8.90 18.86
N ILE A 400 -15.05 8.24 19.72
CA ILE A 400 -15.80 8.91 20.78
C ILE A 400 -14.84 9.42 21.86
N TYR A 401 -13.89 8.58 22.29
CA TYR A 401 -12.83 9.00 23.22
C TYR A 401 -11.99 10.16 22.64
N GLU A 402 -11.53 10.08 21.37
CA GLU A 402 -10.74 11.16 20.77
C GLU A 402 -11.53 12.48 20.57
N TYR A 403 -12.83 12.41 20.24
CA TYR A 403 -13.69 13.60 20.19
C TYR A 403 -13.94 14.19 21.60
N ASN A 404 -14.13 13.36 22.63
CA ASN A 404 -14.30 13.84 24.01
C ASN A 404 -13.02 14.45 24.58
N LYS A 405 -11.87 13.86 24.29
CA LYS A 405 -10.53 14.38 24.58
C LYS A 405 -10.31 15.76 23.95
N GLU A 406 -10.72 15.97 22.70
CA GLU A 406 -10.67 17.29 22.05
C GLU A 406 -11.62 18.30 22.70
N ARG A 407 -12.86 17.91 23.02
CA ARG A 407 -13.82 18.77 23.75
C ARG A 407 -13.26 19.22 25.10
N THR A 408 -12.63 18.31 25.85
CA THR A 408 -11.98 18.63 27.14
C THR A 408 -10.77 19.55 26.95
N ARG A 409 -9.92 19.31 25.94
CA ARG A 409 -8.79 20.19 25.60
C ARG A 409 -9.26 21.61 25.26
N LEU A 410 -10.30 21.76 24.47
CA LEU A 410 -10.88 23.07 24.11
C LEU A 410 -11.44 23.79 25.35
N ARG A 411 -12.17 23.10 26.23
CA ARG A 411 -12.63 23.66 27.51
C ARG A 411 -11.46 24.13 28.38
N GLN A 412 -10.41 23.33 28.51
CA GLN A 412 -9.19 23.70 29.25
C GLN A 412 -8.49 24.92 28.65
N LEU A 413 -8.46 25.06 27.31
CA LEU A 413 -7.91 26.24 26.65
C LEU A 413 -8.73 27.50 26.93
N THR A 414 -10.06 27.41 26.98
CA THR A 414 -10.94 28.53 27.34
C THR A 414 -10.79 28.94 28.81
N VAL A 415 -10.72 27.97 29.73
CA VAL A 415 -10.61 28.22 31.18
C VAL A 415 -9.22 28.75 31.57
N ASN A 416 -8.15 28.18 31.03
CA ASN A 416 -6.77 28.50 31.43
C ASN A 416 -6.24 29.80 30.78
N ALA A 417 -7.04 30.52 30.01
CA ALA A 417 -6.61 31.73 29.32
C ALA A 417 -7.75 32.79 29.21
N PRO A 418 -8.12 33.46 30.32
CA PRO A 418 -9.00 34.62 30.26
C PRO A 418 -8.32 35.83 29.59
N GLY A 419 -9.11 36.68 28.93
CA GLY A 419 -8.66 37.93 28.31
C GLY A 419 -8.08 37.81 26.90
N ILE A 420 -7.60 38.94 26.37
CA ILE A 420 -7.20 39.11 24.96
C ILE A 420 -6.09 38.11 24.55
N LEU A 421 -5.10 37.87 25.43
CA LEU A 421 -4.01 36.91 25.15
C LEU A 421 -4.54 35.48 24.95
N GLY A 422 -5.62 35.12 25.66
CA GLY A 422 -6.30 33.84 25.51
C GLY A 422 -7.15 33.75 24.25
N GLN A 423 -7.83 34.83 23.86
CA GLN A 423 -8.50 34.93 22.56
C GLN A 423 -7.49 34.73 21.41
N VAL A 424 -6.34 35.41 21.47
CA VAL A 424 -5.24 35.22 20.50
C VAL A 424 -4.74 33.78 20.49
N LYS A 425 -4.52 33.16 21.66
CA LYS A 425 -4.10 31.74 21.75
C LYS A 425 -5.15 30.77 21.17
N SER A 426 -6.44 31.05 21.38
CA SER A 426 -7.54 30.27 20.82
C SER A 426 -7.63 30.42 19.30
N ILE A 427 -7.45 31.63 18.77
CA ILE A 427 -7.41 31.91 17.33
C ILE A 427 -6.20 31.20 16.69
N LEU A 428 -5.04 31.17 17.36
CA LEU A 428 -3.85 30.44 16.90
C LEU A 428 -4.04 28.91 16.88
N ASP A 429 -4.73 28.32 17.86
CA ASP A 429 -5.04 26.87 17.83
C ASP A 429 -6.04 26.50 16.71
N ALA A 430 -7.02 27.38 16.48
CA ALA A 430 -7.97 27.26 15.39
C ALA A 430 -7.31 27.45 14.02
N SER A 431 -6.32 28.35 13.87
CA SER A 431 -5.66 28.62 12.59
C SER A 431 -4.68 27.52 12.16
N GLN A 432 -4.11 26.74 13.11
CA GLN A 432 -3.16 25.66 12.80
C GLN A 432 -3.67 24.68 11.73
N ILE A 433 -4.95 24.27 11.80
CA ILE A 433 -5.50 23.32 10.81
C ILE A 433 -5.63 23.98 9.42
N TRP A 434 -6.04 25.24 9.35
CA TRP A 434 -6.11 25.99 8.09
C TRP A 434 -4.71 26.18 7.47
N LEU A 435 -3.69 26.48 8.28
CA LEU A 435 -2.29 26.56 7.81
C LEU A 435 -1.80 25.22 7.25
N VAL A 436 -2.10 24.10 7.92
CA VAL A 436 -1.79 22.75 7.40
C VAL A 436 -2.52 22.47 6.09
N LEU A 437 -3.80 22.84 5.98
CA LEU A 437 -4.61 22.58 4.77
C LEU A 437 -4.19 23.42 3.58
N VAL A 438 -3.84 24.70 3.78
CA VAL A 438 -3.31 25.58 2.72
C VAL A 438 -1.94 25.09 2.26
N ALA A 439 -1.02 24.77 3.19
CA ALA A 439 0.29 24.21 2.86
C ALA A 439 0.18 22.85 2.13
N THR A 440 -0.78 22.01 2.54
CA THR A 440 -1.08 20.74 1.85
C THR A 440 -1.61 20.99 0.45
N GLY A 441 -2.57 21.91 0.28
CA GLY A 441 -3.14 22.23 -1.04
C GLY A 441 -2.07 22.71 -2.02
N ILE A 442 -1.23 23.66 -1.60
CA ILE A 442 -0.11 24.17 -2.42
C ILE A 442 0.83 23.04 -2.80
N ALA A 443 1.28 22.22 -1.84
CA ALA A 443 2.19 21.12 -2.11
C ALA A 443 1.58 20.05 -3.05
N VAL A 444 0.27 19.79 -2.93
CA VAL A 444 -0.45 18.86 -3.80
C VAL A 444 -0.55 19.39 -5.23
N GLY A 445 -0.85 20.68 -5.42
CA GLY A 445 -0.83 21.33 -6.74
C GLY A 445 0.57 21.30 -7.38
N SER A 446 1.62 21.66 -6.63
CA SER A 446 3.01 21.60 -7.13
C SER A 446 3.47 20.19 -7.46
N ILE A 447 3.09 19.18 -6.66
CA ILE A 447 3.46 17.78 -6.90
C ILE A 447 2.67 17.20 -8.08
N ALA A 448 1.40 17.57 -8.27
CA ALA A 448 0.62 17.18 -9.44
C ALA A 448 1.24 17.75 -10.73
N ALA A 449 1.47 19.07 -10.80
CA ALA A 449 2.12 19.71 -11.95
C ALA A 449 3.50 19.08 -12.27
N GLY A 450 4.28 18.76 -11.23
CA GLY A 450 5.57 18.06 -11.37
C GLY A 450 5.45 16.60 -11.81
N ILE A 451 4.36 15.90 -11.46
CA ILE A 451 4.04 14.56 -11.96
C ILE A 451 3.63 14.63 -13.42
N ASP A 452 2.83 15.60 -13.82
CA ASP A 452 2.31 15.76 -15.19
C ASP A 452 3.45 16.03 -16.19
N VAL A 453 4.20 17.12 -15.98
CA VAL A 453 5.34 17.49 -16.84
C VAL A 453 6.37 16.36 -16.93
N ALA A 454 6.60 15.62 -15.84
CA ALA A 454 7.52 14.49 -15.84
C ALA A 454 6.94 13.21 -16.48
N SER A 455 5.65 12.91 -16.33
CA SER A 455 5.02 11.75 -16.97
C SER A 455 5.03 11.89 -18.47
N ASP A 456 4.75 13.10 -18.96
CA ASP A 456 4.46 13.35 -20.37
C ASP A 456 5.77 13.46 -21.16
N TRP A 457 6.80 14.16 -20.61
CA TRP A 457 8.16 14.13 -21.16
C TRP A 457 8.77 12.72 -21.23
N MET A 458 8.58 11.88 -20.20
CA MET A 458 9.05 10.49 -20.24
C MET A 458 8.18 9.60 -21.16
N GLY A 459 6.89 9.92 -21.34
CA GLY A 459 6.01 9.27 -22.29
C GLY A 459 6.45 9.53 -23.74
N ASP A 460 6.72 10.79 -24.07
CA ASP A 460 7.22 11.25 -25.37
C ASP A 460 8.57 10.63 -25.74
N LEU A 461 9.44 10.38 -24.75
CA LEU A 461 10.74 9.74 -24.95
C LEU A 461 10.63 8.36 -25.64
N LYS A 462 9.47 7.69 -25.58
CA LYS A 462 9.21 6.44 -26.32
C LYS A 462 9.09 6.65 -27.83
N GLN A 463 8.64 7.82 -28.28
CA GLN A 463 8.41 8.15 -29.69
C GLN A 463 9.64 8.85 -30.32
N GLY A 464 10.26 9.79 -29.58
CA GLY A 464 11.35 10.60 -30.08
C GLY A 464 11.98 11.50 -29.02
N VAL A 465 12.75 12.49 -29.47
CA VAL A 465 13.49 13.43 -28.62
C VAL A 465 13.47 14.82 -29.24
N CYS A 466 13.22 15.84 -28.42
CA CYS A 466 13.40 17.23 -28.81
C CYS A 466 14.90 17.58 -28.91
N SER A 467 15.31 18.12 -30.06
CA SER A 467 16.70 18.44 -30.38
C SER A 467 16.84 19.89 -30.83
N ASN A 468 17.94 20.54 -30.45
CA ASN A 468 18.19 21.94 -30.84
C ASN A 468 18.74 21.97 -32.28
N VAL A 469 17.92 22.36 -33.26
CA VAL A 469 18.31 22.45 -34.68
C VAL A 469 18.11 23.86 -35.21
N GLN A 470 16.94 24.46 -34.97
CA GLN A 470 16.56 25.77 -35.51
C GLN A 470 15.90 26.68 -34.45
N ASP A 471 14.85 26.22 -33.76
CA ASP A 471 14.01 27.07 -32.89
C ASP A 471 14.37 27.02 -31.39
N GLY A 472 15.53 26.44 -31.07
CA GLY A 472 16.08 26.44 -29.72
C GLY A 472 15.55 25.33 -28.80
N GLY A 473 14.91 24.30 -29.36
CA GLY A 473 14.39 23.12 -28.67
C GLY A 473 15.44 22.43 -27.80
N LYS A 474 14.99 21.79 -26.70
CA LYS A 474 15.87 21.21 -25.68
C LYS A 474 15.37 19.84 -25.24
N PHE A 475 16.31 18.96 -24.90
CA PHE A 475 16.08 17.58 -24.48
C PHE A 475 15.03 17.39 -23.37
N TYR A 476 14.82 18.39 -22.51
CA TYR A 476 13.85 18.36 -21.40
C TYR A 476 12.42 18.80 -21.78
N LEU A 477 12.19 19.20 -23.04
CA LEU A 477 10.86 19.56 -23.53
C LEU A 477 10.13 18.30 -24.02
N SER A 478 8.84 18.19 -23.67
CA SER A 478 7.90 17.26 -24.29
C SER A 478 7.64 17.65 -25.76
N ARG A 479 7.04 16.77 -26.54
CA ARG A 479 6.72 16.99 -27.96
C ARG A 479 5.83 18.23 -28.17
N PRO A 480 4.74 18.48 -27.40
CA PRO A 480 3.97 19.73 -27.51
C PRO A 480 4.78 21.00 -27.23
N PHE A 481 5.73 20.97 -26.28
CA PHE A 481 6.58 22.13 -25.99
C PHE A 481 7.77 22.28 -26.94
N CYS A 482 8.17 21.21 -27.63
CA CYS A 482 9.18 21.24 -28.69
C CYS A 482 8.63 21.88 -29.97
N CYS A 483 7.37 21.61 -30.29
CA CYS A 483 6.69 22.06 -31.52
C CYS A 483 5.77 23.27 -31.29
N TRP A 484 6.03 24.07 -30.26
CA TRP A 484 5.13 25.11 -29.81
C TRP A 484 5.00 26.26 -30.83
N GLY A 485 3.78 26.49 -31.33
CA GLY A 485 3.50 27.54 -32.33
C GLY A 485 3.59 27.09 -33.79
N VAL A 486 3.79 25.78 -34.03
CA VAL A 486 3.72 25.16 -35.37
C VAL A 486 2.33 24.54 -35.56
N ASN A 487 1.76 24.63 -36.76
CA ASN A 487 0.36 24.21 -37.01
C ASN A 487 0.19 22.69 -37.13
N SER A 488 1.19 21.96 -37.62
CA SER A 488 1.18 20.48 -37.64
C SER A 488 2.46 19.89 -37.08
N TYR A 489 2.35 18.76 -36.38
CA TYR A 489 3.52 18.02 -35.87
C TYR A 489 4.47 17.53 -36.97
N ALA A 490 4.00 17.43 -38.23
CA ALA A 490 4.84 17.06 -39.37
C ALA A 490 5.81 18.16 -39.82
N GLU A 491 5.52 19.42 -39.49
CA GLU A 491 6.33 20.60 -39.86
C GLU A 491 7.46 20.87 -38.84
N CYS A 492 7.38 20.27 -37.65
CA CYS A 492 8.27 20.51 -36.52
C CYS A 492 9.69 19.93 -36.71
N HIS A 493 10.66 20.76 -37.12
CA HIS A 493 12.03 20.34 -37.45
C HIS A 493 12.94 20.02 -36.24
N ASP A 494 12.66 20.58 -35.06
CA ASP A 494 13.43 20.32 -33.82
C ASP A 494 13.07 18.94 -33.20
N TRP A 495 11.88 18.41 -33.45
CA TRP A 495 11.45 17.09 -32.94
C TRP A 495 11.99 15.94 -33.83
N ARG A 496 12.68 14.97 -33.24
CA ARG A 496 13.27 13.84 -33.98
C ARG A 496 12.87 12.50 -33.39
N THR A 497 12.26 11.67 -34.23
CA THR A 497 11.98 10.24 -33.94
C THR A 497 13.26 9.42 -33.77
N TRP A 498 13.17 8.27 -33.13
CA TRP A 498 14.31 7.36 -32.95
C TRP A 498 14.94 6.90 -34.28
N SER A 499 14.13 6.71 -35.32
CA SER A 499 14.55 6.39 -36.68
C SER A 499 15.40 7.48 -37.34
N THR A 500 14.96 8.74 -37.28
CA THR A 500 15.69 9.89 -37.84
C THR A 500 16.96 10.19 -37.04
N MET A 501 16.96 10.02 -35.71
CA MET A 501 18.17 10.08 -34.87
C MET A 501 19.20 9.02 -35.24
N LEU A 502 18.77 7.78 -35.50
CA LEU A 502 19.64 6.68 -35.93
C LEU A 502 20.10 6.81 -37.39
N GLY A 503 19.44 7.63 -38.20
CA GLY A 503 19.77 7.90 -39.60
C GLY A 503 19.25 6.83 -40.56
N VAL A 504 18.07 6.26 -40.29
CA VAL A 504 17.46 5.19 -41.10
C VAL A 504 16.19 5.72 -41.76
N ASN A 505 16.30 6.08 -43.04
CA ASN A 505 15.23 6.75 -43.80
C ASN A 505 14.31 5.78 -44.55
N ASN A 506 14.55 4.46 -44.51
CA ASN A 506 13.68 3.47 -45.12
C ASN A 506 12.45 3.23 -44.23
N ARG A 507 11.23 3.40 -44.77
CA ARG A 507 9.95 3.23 -44.06
C ARG A 507 9.89 1.97 -43.17
N ALA A 508 10.32 0.81 -43.70
CA ALA A 508 10.31 -0.45 -42.94
C ALA A 508 11.32 -0.44 -41.77
N GLY A 509 12.52 0.10 -42.00
CA GLY A 509 13.53 0.25 -40.96
C GLY A 509 13.13 1.27 -39.88
N SER A 510 12.45 2.34 -40.29
CA SER A 510 11.90 3.38 -39.41
C SER A 510 10.94 2.77 -38.39
N TYR A 511 9.92 2.06 -38.89
CA TYR A 511 8.90 1.40 -38.08
C TYR A 511 9.49 0.37 -37.10
N ILE A 512 10.44 -0.46 -37.57
CA ILE A 512 11.11 -1.46 -36.72
C ILE A 512 11.92 -0.79 -35.60
N ILE A 513 12.65 0.29 -35.89
CA ILE A 513 13.44 1.04 -34.90
C ILE A 513 12.54 1.72 -33.87
N GLU A 514 11.48 2.38 -34.31
CA GLU A 514 10.50 3.04 -33.44
C GLU A 514 9.79 2.02 -32.54
N TYR A 515 9.40 0.86 -33.08
CA TYR A 515 8.79 -0.23 -32.31
C TYR A 515 9.74 -0.78 -31.23
N ILE A 516 11.01 -1.05 -31.59
CA ILE A 516 12.02 -1.54 -30.64
C ILE A 516 12.29 -0.50 -29.54
N ALA A 517 12.42 0.79 -29.91
CA ALA A 517 12.62 1.87 -28.94
C ALA A 517 11.43 2.00 -27.98
N PHE A 518 10.20 2.01 -28.50
CA PHE A 518 8.97 2.08 -27.71
C PHE A 518 8.86 0.90 -26.73
N VAL A 519 9.09 -0.34 -27.17
CA VAL A 519 9.01 -1.54 -26.32
C VAL A 519 10.10 -1.53 -25.25
N LEU A 520 11.36 -1.24 -25.61
CA LEU A 520 12.47 -1.23 -24.64
C LEU A 520 12.28 -0.17 -23.55
N LEU A 521 11.88 1.05 -23.92
CA LEU A 521 11.65 2.13 -22.96
C LEU A 521 10.43 1.87 -22.07
N SER A 522 9.32 1.37 -22.64
CA SER A 522 8.12 1.00 -21.88
C SER A 522 8.42 -0.05 -20.81
N VAL A 523 9.14 -1.11 -21.17
CA VAL A 523 9.54 -2.18 -20.23
C VAL A 523 10.55 -1.68 -19.19
N ALA A 524 11.50 -0.81 -19.59
CA ALA A 524 12.46 -0.21 -18.67
C ALA A 524 11.78 0.66 -17.60
N PHE A 525 10.86 1.54 -17.98
CA PHE A 525 10.11 2.38 -17.04
C PHE A 525 9.25 1.54 -16.09
N ALA A 526 8.51 0.57 -16.60
CA ALA A 526 7.68 -0.34 -15.79
C ALA A 526 8.50 -1.13 -14.75
N THR A 527 9.66 -1.66 -15.18
CA THR A 527 10.58 -2.41 -14.31
C THR A 527 11.23 -1.50 -13.27
N CYS A 528 11.58 -0.26 -13.65
CA CYS A 528 12.10 0.76 -12.73
C CYS A 528 11.06 1.13 -11.66
N ALA A 529 9.80 1.39 -12.05
CA ALA A 529 8.71 1.65 -11.12
C ALA A 529 8.49 0.50 -10.11
N SER A 530 8.46 -0.75 -10.57
CA SER A 530 8.24 -1.90 -9.69
C SER A 530 9.42 -2.18 -8.75
N THR A 531 10.66 -2.00 -9.22
CA THR A 531 11.86 -2.14 -8.37
C THR A 531 11.96 -1.03 -7.33
N LEU A 532 11.56 0.20 -7.66
CA LEU A 532 11.49 1.32 -6.71
C LEU A 532 10.46 1.03 -5.59
N VAL A 533 9.23 0.62 -5.94
CA VAL A 533 8.20 0.25 -4.96
C VAL A 533 8.67 -0.90 -4.07
N ASN A 534 9.11 -2.01 -4.67
CA ASN A 534 9.48 -3.21 -3.91
C ASN A 534 10.70 -3.04 -3.00
N LYS A 535 11.67 -2.19 -3.38
CA LYS A 535 12.90 -2.01 -2.62
C LYS A 535 12.80 -0.95 -1.52
N TYR A 536 11.99 0.09 -1.70
CA TYR A 536 11.97 1.27 -0.80
C TYR A 536 10.67 1.44 -0.01
N SER A 537 9.48 1.20 -0.61
CA SER A 537 8.22 1.22 0.14
C SER A 537 7.13 0.42 -0.58
N LEU A 538 6.89 -0.81 -0.12
CA LEU A 538 5.83 -1.70 -0.64
C LEU A 538 4.42 -1.07 -0.49
N TYR A 539 4.25 -0.13 0.44
CA TYR A 539 3.03 0.66 0.65
C TYR A 539 2.74 1.67 -0.48
N ALA A 540 3.69 1.91 -1.40
CA ALA A 540 3.50 2.79 -2.55
C ALA A 540 2.75 2.13 -3.73
N LYS A 541 2.55 0.80 -3.71
CA LYS A 541 1.84 0.05 -4.77
C LYS A 541 0.39 0.52 -4.97
N GLN A 542 -0.20 0.13 -6.10
CA GLN A 542 -1.62 0.28 -6.45
C GLN A 542 -2.13 1.72 -6.25
N SER A 543 -3.42 1.92 -5.98
CA SER A 543 -4.01 3.26 -5.81
C SER A 543 -3.69 3.85 -4.43
N GLY A 544 -3.90 3.10 -3.35
CA GLY A 544 -3.91 3.63 -1.98
C GLY A 544 -5.30 4.06 -1.49
N ILE A 545 -6.32 4.12 -2.36
CA ILE A 545 -7.70 4.47 -1.99
C ILE A 545 -8.35 3.43 -1.04
N PRO A 546 -8.26 2.10 -1.28
CA PRO A 546 -8.72 1.08 -0.32
C PRO A 546 -8.10 1.30 1.07
N GLU A 547 -6.79 1.51 1.11
CA GLU A 547 -6.03 1.69 2.33
C GLU A 547 -6.42 3.00 3.05
N ILE A 548 -6.59 4.12 2.33
CA ILE A 548 -7.11 5.39 2.90
C ILE A 548 -8.52 5.21 3.48
N LYS A 549 -9.42 4.51 2.77
CA LYS A 549 -10.79 4.24 3.24
C LYS A 549 -10.79 3.44 4.55
N THR A 550 -9.89 2.46 4.71
CA THR A 550 -9.74 1.74 5.99
C THR A 550 -9.15 2.60 7.11
N VAL A 551 -8.19 3.49 6.81
CA VAL A 551 -7.63 4.45 7.79
C VAL A 551 -8.70 5.42 8.29
N LEU A 552 -9.54 5.98 7.40
CA LEU A 552 -10.66 6.85 7.78
C LEU A 552 -11.80 6.07 8.49
N GLY A 553 -11.94 4.77 8.22
CA GLY A 553 -12.74 3.82 9.00
C GLY A 553 -12.17 3.46 10.38
N GLY A 554 -10.96 3.96 10.72
CA GLY A 554 -10.32 3.87 12.02
C GLY A 554 -9.15 2.87 12.12
N PHE A 555 -8.78 2.17 11.04
CA PHE A 555 -7.73 1.13 11.05
C PHE A 555 -6.33 1.73 10.78
N VAL A 556 -5.47 1.80 11.80
CA VAL A 556 -4.19 2.55 11.71
C VAL A 556 -3.07 1.73 11.04
N ILE A 557 -2.85 1.97 9.75
CA ILE A 557 -1.73 1.36 8.99
C ILE A 557 -0.43 2.13 9.23
N ARG A 558 0.51 1.54 9.98
CA ARG A 558 1.83 2.14 10.26
C ARG A 558 2.69 2.24 8.99
N ARG A 559 3.48 3.32 8.88
CA ARG A 559 4.38 3.66 7.75
C ARG A 559 3.71 3.92 6.38
N PHE A 560 2.42 3.61 6.20
CA PHE A 560 1.66 3.86 4.96
C PHE A 560 1.80 5.32 4.50
N LEU A 561 1.33 6.27 5.30
CA LEU A 561 1.42 7.73 5.05
C LEU A 561 2.84 8.32 5.28
N GLY A 562 3.91 7.55 5.04
CA GLY A 562 5.29 7.96 5.31
C GLY A 562 5.87 8.89 4.24
N ALA A 563 6.78 9.79 4.62
CA ALA A 563 7.50 10.65 3.68
C ALA A 563 8.30 9.86 2.62
N TRP A 564 8.83 8.68 2.98
CA TRP A 564 9.43 7.77 2.01
C TRP A 564 8.40 7.15 1.06
N THR A 565 7.18 6.86 1.52
CA THR A 565 6.09 6.40 0.65
C THR A 565 5.63 7.50 -0.31
N LEU A 566 5.60 8.76 0.12
CA LEU A 566 5.35 9.92 -0.75
C LEU A 566 6.34 9.97 -1.92
N VAL A 567 7.64 10.02 -1.62
CA VAL A 567 8.71 10.11 -2.65
C VAL A 567 8.68 8.89 -3.58
N VAL A 568 8.57 7.68 -3.05
CA VAL A 568 8.52 6.44 -3.84
C VAL A 568 7.25 6.36 -4.70
N LYS A 569 6.09 6.81 -4.19
CA LYS A 569 4.83 6.76 -4.92
C LYS A 569 4.79 7.81 -6.04
N SER A 570 5.24 9.05 -5.80
CA SER A 570 5.29 10.08 -6.86
C SER A 570 6.27 9.69 -7.98
N LEU A 571 7.52 9.37 -7.66
CA LEU A 571 8.51 8.98 -8.68
C LEU A 571 8.12 7.69 -9.42
N GLY A 572 7.62 6.70 -8.68
CA GLY A 572 7.14 5.45 -9.26
C GLY A 572 5.90 5.63 -10.14
N LEU A 573 5.08 6.66 -9.88
CA LEU A 573 3.90 6.97 -10.69
C LEU A 573 4.26 7.60 -12.02
N CYS A 574 5.19 8.56 -12.06
CA CYS A 574 5.64 9.15 -13.33
C CYS A 574 6.20 8.07 -14.27
N LEU A 575 7.01 7.14 -13.72
CA LEU A 575 7.54 5.98 -14.46
C LEU A 575 6.43 5.00 -14.87
N ALA A 576 5.44 4.76 -14.02
CA ALA A 576 4.32 3.87 -14.33
C ALA A 576 3.44 4.43 -15.47
N VAL A 577 3.12 5.73 -15.47
CA VAL A 577 2.36 6.39 -16.55
C VAL A 577 3.19 6.41 -17.84
N ALA A 578 4.44 6.87 -17.78
CA ALA A 578 5.34 6.94 -18.93
C ALA A 578 5.53 5.59 -19.64
N SER A 579 5.42 4.47 -18.92
CA SER A 579 5.49 3.13 -19.51
C SER A 579 4.42 2.83 -20.57
N GLY A 580 3.31 3.57 -20.63
CA GLY A 580 2.18 3.27 -21.52
C GLY A 580 1.35 2.05 -21.11
N MET A 581 1.54 1.50 -19.90
CA MET A 581 0.60 0.56 -19.32
C MET A 581 -0.77 1.21 -19.09
N TRP A 582 -1.84 0.42 -19.16
CA TRP A 582 -3.23 0.89 -19.02
C TRP A 582 -3.59 1.18 -17.55
N LEU A 583 -3.05 2.27 -17.03
CA LEU A 583 -3.21 2.81 -15.68
C LEU A 583 -3.38 4.36 -15.70
N GLY A 584 -3.87 4.94 -14.60
CA GLY A 584 -4.01 6.39 -14.42
C GLY A 584 -3.28 6.94 -13.17
N LYS A 585 -3.09 8.26 -13.11
CA LYS A 585 -2.43 8.96 -11.99
C LYS A 585 -3.40 9.41 -10.89
N GLU A 586 -4.67 9.50 -11.22
CA GLU A 586 -5.75 10.12 -10.44
C GLU A 586 -5.95 9.45 -9.07
N GLY A 587 -6.02 8.11 -9.07
CA GLY A 587 -6.21 7.34 -7.83
C GLY A 587 -5.01 7.40 -6.88
N PRO A 588 -3.77 7.24 -7.37
CA PRO A 588 -2.54 7.50 -6.62
C PRO A 588 -2.39 8.92 -6.04
N LEU A 589 -2.86 9.96 -6.73
CA LEU A 589 -2.77 11.36 -6.26
C LEU A 589 -3.51 11.59 -4.93
N VAL A 590 -4.62 10.88 -4.68
CA VAL A 590 -5.33 10.90 -3.38
C VAL A 590 -4.42 10.49 -2.22
N HIS A 591 -3.67 9.39 -2.38
CA HIS A 591 -2.76 8.92 -1.33
C HIS A 591 -1.51 9.82 -1.22
N VAL A 592 -1.01 10.37 -2.33
CA VAL A 592 0.04 11.40 -2.33
C VAL A 592 -0.39 12.61 -1.47
N ALA A 593 -1.62 13.10 -1.65
CA ALA A 593 -2.14 14.23 -0.88
C ALA A 593 -2.28 13.94 0.62
N CYS A 594 -2.81 12.77 1.01
CA CYS A 594 -2.86 12.36 2.41
C CYS A 594 -1.45 12.17 3.03
N CYS A 595 -0.45 11.78 2.23
CA CYS A 595 0.95 11.77 2.67
C CYS A 595 1.49 13.19 2.91
N CYS A 596 1.22 14.14 2.00
CA CYS A 596 1.59 15.56 2.18
C CYS A 596 1.02 16.12 3.49
N ALA A 597 -0.28 15.89 3.75
CA ALA A 597 -0.92 16.30 5.01
C ALA A 597 -0.21 15.69 6.25
N ASN A 598 0.17 14.42 6.20
CA ASN A 598 0.90 13.77 7.30
C ASN A 598 2.34 14.30 7.48
N VAL A 599 2.95 14.89 6.44
CA VAL A 599 4.25 15.57 6.54
C VAL A 599 4.07 16.95 7.17
N PHE A 600 3.10 17.75 6.72
CA PHE A 600 2.86 19.08 7.32
C PHE A 600 2.37 18.99 8.78
N MET A 601 1.49 18.05 9.13
CA MET A 601 1.10 17.81 10.52
C MET A 601 2.29 17.45 11.43
N LYS A 602 3.38 16.91 10.87
CA LYS A 602 4.64 16.63 11.60
C LYS A 602 5.64 17.78 11.57
N LEU A 603 5.53 18.74 10.65
CA LEU A 603 6.30 19.99 10.76
C LEU A 603 5.82 20.77 11.99
N PHE A 604 4.52 20.72 12.28
CA PHE A 604 3.92 21.16 13.54
C PHE A 604 3.94 20.08 14.64
N ALA A 605 4.92 19.17 14.66
CA ALA A 605 5.05 18.14 15.71
C ALA A 605 5.03 18.64 17.18
N PRO A 606 5.52 19.85 17.56
CA PRO A 606 5.33 20.37 18.91
C PRO A 606 3.89 20.85 19.20
N THR A 607 2.93 20.74 18.28
CA THR A 607 1.53 21.11 18.47
C THR A 607 0.59 19.90 18.52
N THR A 608 -0.63 20.12 19.05
CA THR A 608 -1.56 19.05 19.42
C THR A 608 -2.11 18.23 18.23
N ILE A 609 -2.02 18.73 16.99
CA ILE A 609 -2.63 18.08 15.82
C ILE A 609 -2.03 16.68 15.57
N SER A 610 -0.71 16.51 15.69
CA SER A 610 -0.09 15.20 15.49
C SER A 610 -0.36 14.20 16.64
N ALA A 611 -1.03 14.61 17.71
CA ALA A 611 -1.37 13.78 18.88
C ALA A 611 -2.86 13.39 18.98
N ASN A 612 -3.72 13.97 18.14
CA ASN A 612 -5.17 13.71 18.13
C ASN A 612 -5.58 13.05 16.79
N GLU A 613 -6.12 11.83 16.83
CA GLU A 613 -6.52 11.08 15.63
C GLU A 613 -7.80 11.63 14.97
N ALA A 614 -8.70 12.26 15.74
CA ALA A 614 -9.89 12.91 15.18
C ALA A 614 -9.52 14.13 14.32
N ARG A 615 -8.63 15.03 14.78
CA ARG A 615 -8.14 16.16 13.96
C ARG A 615 -7.36 15.68 12.72
N LYS A 616 -6.63 14.55 12.81
CA LYS A 616 -5.98 13.93 11.64
C LYS A 616 -6.98 13.41 10.62
N ARG A 617 -8.07 12.75 11.05
CA ARG A 617 -9.14 12.29 10.14
C ARG A 617 -9.69 13.45 9.32
N GLU A 618 -10.03 14.56 9.97
CA GLU A 618 -10.54 15.75 9.30
C GLU A 618 -9.55 16.29 8.25
N ALA A 619 -8.26 16.38 8.61
CA ALA A 619 -7.20 16.80 7.69
C ALA A 619 -6.97 15.81 6.53
N PHE A 620 -7.08 14.49 6.77
CA PHE A 620 -6.93 13.48 5.73
C PHE A 620 -8.12 13.45 4.76
N SER A 621 -9.36 13.60 5.24
CA SER A 621 -10.54 13.73 4.37
C SER A 621 -10.44 14.97 3.47
N ALA A 622 -9.94 16.09 4.00
CA ALA A 622 -9.72 17.31 3.22
C ALA A 622 -8.57 17.20 2.21
N ALA A 623 -7.46 16.55 2.59
CA ALA A 623 -6.35 16.28 1.67
C ALA A 623 -6.74 15.28 0.56
N ALA A 624 -7.60 14.30 0.88
CA ALA A 624 -8.10 13.37 -0.14
C ALA A 624 -8.97 14.08 -1.19
N ALA A 625 -9.77 15.06 -0.77
CA ALA A 625 -10.54 15.91 -1.68
C ALA A 625 -9.63 16.75 -2.59
N SER A 626 -8.54 17.32 -2.06
CA SER A 626 -7.59 18.09 -2.88
C SER A 626 -6.79 17.22 -3.85
N GLY A 627 -6.52 15.95 -3.51
CA GLY A 627 -5.94 14.97 -4.43
C GLY A 627 -6.82 14.63 -5.64
N ILE A 628 -8.15 14.56 -5.47
CA ILE A 628 -9.10 14.43 -6.59
C ILE A 628 -9.25 15.76 -7.35
N SER A 629 -9.25 16.90 -6.64
CA SER A 629 -9.35 18.24 -7.24
C SER A 629 -8.25 18.51 -8.26
N VAL A 630 -7.00 18.13 -7.99
CA VAL A 630 -5.90 18.28 -8.97
C VAL A 630 -5.91 17.23 -10.07
N ALA A 631 -6.40 16.02 -9.79
CA ALA A 631 -6.48 14.93 -10.76
C ALA A 631 -7.52 15.18 -11.88
N PHE A 632 -8.57 15.95 -11.56
CA PHE A 632 -9.71 16.21 -12.44
C PHE A 632 -10.00 17.69 -12.72
N GLY A 633 -9.23 18.61 -12.14
CA GLY A 633 -9.57 20.05 -12.18
C GLY A 633 -10.91 20.38 -11.54
N SER A 634 -11.40 19.54 -10.62
CA SER A 634 -12.78 19.49 -10.14
C SER A 634 -12.84 19.61 -8.60
N PRO A 635 -12.92 20.85 -8.05
CA PRO A 635 -12.89 21.06 -6.62
C PRO A 635 -14.15 20.58 -5.90
N ILE A 636 -15.34 20.83 -6.47
CA ILE A 636 -16.60 20.40 -5.84
C ILE A 636 -16.74 18.88 -5.96
N GLY A 637 -16.44 18.32 -7.14
CA GLY A 637 -16.37 16.88 -7.36
C GLY A 637 -15.37 16.17 -6.43
N GLY A 638 -14.24 16.81 -6.12
CA GLY A 638 -13.27 16.31 -5.13
C GLY A 638 -13.78 16.25 -3.69
N VAL A 639 -14.51 17.28 -3.24
CA VAL A 639 -15.16 17.27 -1.91
C VAL A 639 -16.23 16.18 -1.85
N LEU A 640 -17.07 16.08 -2.88
CA LEU A 640 -18.11 15.07 -2.96
C LEU A 640 -17.53 13.66 -3.02
N PHE A 641 -16.41 13.42 -3.71
CA PHE A 641 -15.72 12.13 -3.71
C PHE A 641 -15.29 11.72 -2.29
N SER A 642 -14.74 12.67 -1.51
CA SER A 642 -14.27 12.40 -0.14
C SER A 642 -15.42 12.09 0.83
N LEU A 643 -16.58 12.72 0.62
CA LEU A 643 -17.82 12.43 1.32
C LEU A 643 -18.41 11.08 0.88
N GLU A 644 -18.69 10.90 -0.42
CA GLU A 644 -19.41 9.74 -0.97
C GLU A 644 -18.64 8.44 -0.80
N GLN A 645 -17.30 8.44 -0.92
CA GLN A 645 -16.53 7.20 -1.04
C GLN A 645 -15.48 6.95 0.06
N LEU A 646 -14.97 7.99 0.73
CA LEU A 646 -13.91 7.84 1.73
C LEU A 646 -14.38 7.97 3.18
N SER A 647 -15.47 8.70 3.43
CA SER A 647 -15.89 9.08 4.78
C SER A 647 -17.33 8.64 5.08
N TYR A 648 -17.53 7.71 6.03
CA TYR A 648 -18.88 7.31 6.46
C TYR A 648 -19.60 8.38 7.32
N TYR A 649 -18.85 9.31 7.88
CA TYR A 649 -19.31 10.46 8.66
C TYR A 649 -18.38 11.64 8.37
N PHE A 650 -18.96 12.80 8.04
CA PHE A 650 -18.28 13.93 7.44
C PHE A 650 -18.90 15.25 7.95
N PRO A 651 -18.33 15.88 8.98
CA PRO A 651 -18.86 17.13 9.55
C PRO A 651 -18.83 18.33 8.59
N ASP A 652 -19.75 19.27 8.74
CA ASP A 652 -19.81 20.50 7.92
C ASP A 652 -18.50 21.32 7.97
N LYS A 653 -17.83 21.32 9.12
CA LYS A 653 -16.49 21.93 9.28
C LYS A 653 -15.44 21.25 8.40
N THR A 654 -15.51 19.92 8.29
CA THR A 654 -14.65 19.12 7.41
C THR A 654 -15.02 19.33 5.94
N MET A 655 -16.29 19.55 5.61
CA MET A 655 -16.72 19.92 4.26
C MET A 655 -16.10 21.25 3.80
N TRP A 656 -16.22 22.31 4.60
CA TRP A 656 -15.58 23.60 4.29
C TRP A 656 -14.05 23.52 4.26
N ALA A 657 -13.43 22.79 5.19
CA ALA A 657 -11.99 22.52 5.18
C ALA A 657 -11.54 21.78 3.91
N SER A 658 -12.33 20.81 3.44
CA SER A 658 -12.08 20.06 2.21
C SER A 658 -12.19 20.95 0.98
N PHE A 659 -13.22 21.79 0.90
CA PHE A 659 -13.42 22.73 -0.21
C PHE A 659 -12.27 23.73 -0.33
N VAL A 660 -11.85 24.35 0.78
CA VAL A 660 -10.71 25.28 0.77
C VAL A 660 -9.40 24.57 0.39
N CYS A 661 -9.14 23.36 0.90
CA CYS A 661 -7.94 22.60 0.53
C CYS A 661 -7.94 22.21 -0.96
N ALA A 662 -9.11 21.83 -1.50
CA ALA A 662 -9.30 21.50 -2.92
C ALA A 662 -9.14 22.71 -3.84
N MET A 663 -9.76 23.85 -3.50
CA MET A 663 -9.63 25.11 -4.24
C MET A 663 -8.19 25.62 -4.25
N VAL A 664 -7.49 25.60 -3.12
CA VAL A 664 -6.07 26.01 -3.06
C VAL A 664 -5.19 25.11 -3.93
N ALA A 665 -5.45 23.80 -3.97
CA ALA A 665 -4.70 22.88 -4.82
C ALA A 665 -4.96 23.11 -6.32
N ALA A 666 -6.22 23.31 -6.72
CA ALA A 666 -6.60 23.62 -8.10
C ALA A 666 -6.02 24.97 -8.57
N VAL A 667 -6.16 26.04 -7.77
CA VAL A 667 -5.56 27.35 -8.07
C VAL A 667 -4.04 27.27 -8.13
N THR A 668 -3.41 26.43 -7.30
CA THR A 668 -1.96 26.20 -7.39
C THR A 668 -1.59 25.49 -8.69
N LEU A 669 -2.32 24.44 -9.09
CA LEU A 669 -2.12 23.74 -10.36
C LEU A 669 -2.26 24.70 -11.55
N GLN A 670 -3.28 25.55 -11.55
CA GLN A 670 -3.50 26.58 -12.57
C GLN A 670 -2.37 27.62 -12.62
N ALA A 671 -1.81 28.00 -11.46
CA ALA A 671 -0.69 28.93 -11.38
C ALA A 671 0.66 28.34 -11.86
N PHE A 672 0.78 27.01 -11.93
CA PHE A 672 1.92 26.35 -12.60
C PHE A 672 1.68 26.11 -14.10
N ASP A 673 0.42 26.12 -14.56
CA ASP A 673 -0.05 25.82 -15.93
C ASP A 673 0.82 24.76 -16.64
N PRO A 674 0.78 23.49 -16.19
CA PRO A 674 1.68 22.44 -16.67
C PRO A 674 1.51 22.10 -18.15
N PHE A 675 0.42 22.54 -18.79
CA PHE A 675 0.12 22.32 -20.20
C PHE A 675 0.25 23.59 -21.06
N ARG A 676 0.34 24.79 -20.44
CA ARG A 676 0.29 26.12 -21.11
C ARG A 676 -1.01 26.41 -21.87
N THR A 677 -2.11 25.75 -21.47
CA THR A 677 -3.42 25.90 -22.11
C THR A 677 -4.39 26.74 -21.26
N GLY A 678 -4.00 27.13 -20.04
CA GLY A 678 -4.89 27.77 -19.06
C GLY A 678 -5.98 26.86 -18.47
N LYS A 679 -6.14 25.63 -18.99
CA LYS A 679 -7.02 24.58 -18.48
C LYS A 679 -6.42 23.92 -17.23
N LEU A 680 -7.26 23.41 -16.34
CA LEU A 680 -6.79 22.69 -15.14
C LEU A 680 -6.30 21.28 -15.47
N VAL A 681 -6.94 20.61 -16.43
CA VAL A 681 -6.55 19.29 -16.94
C VAL A 681 -6.67 19.26 -18.46
N LEU A 682 -5.83 18.44 -19.10
CA LEU A 682 -5.73 18.32 -20.56
C LEU A 682 -7.10 18.04 -21.23
N TYR A 683 -7.83 17.04 -20.73
CA TYR A 683 -9.10 16.56 -21.26
C TYR A 683 -10.34 17.40 -20.86
N GLN A 684 -10.14 18.64 -20.39
CA GLN A 684 -11.23 19.59 -20.15
C GLN A 684 -11.75 20.13 -21.51
N VAL A 685 -13.06 20.02 -21.75
CA VAL A 685 -13.73 20.39 -23.02
C VAL A 685 -14.92 21.32 -22.77
N SER A 686 -15.41 21.99 -23.81
CA SER A 686 -16.58 22.87 -23.75
C SER A 686 -17.53 22.53 -24.89
N TYR A 687 -18.80 22.21 -24.59
CA TYR A 687 -19.81 21.97 -25.62
C TYR A 687 -20.73 23.17 -25.76
N HIS A 688 -20.98 23.59 -27.01
CA HIS A 688 -21.88 24.71 -27.32
C HIS A 688 -23.28 24.25 -27.78
N SER A 689 -23.41 23.02 -28.27
CA SER A 689 -24.70 22.41 -28.65
C SER A 689 -25.46 21.85 -27.44
N GLY A 690 -26.79 21.89 -27.50
CA GLY A 690 -27.67 21.14 -26.59
C GLY A 690 -27.83 19.67 -27.00
N TRP A 691 -28.54 18.90 -26.17
CA TRP A 691 -28.96 17.52 -26.47
C TRP A 691 -30.46 17.46 -26.79
N HIS A 692 -30.87 16.46 -27.58
CA HIS A 692 -32.26 16.27 -28.00
C HIS A 692 -32.93 15.10 -27.26
N ALA A 693 -34.25 15.20 -27.03
CA ALA A 693 -35.00 14.24 -26.22
C ALA A 693 -34.91 12.77 -26.70
N PHE A 694 -34.69 12.53 -28.00
CA PHE A 694 -34.52 11.17 -28.53
C PHE A 694 -33.20 10.52 -28.11
N GLU A 695 -32.16 11.31 -27.82
CA GLU A 695 -30.83 10.84 -27.44
C GLU A 695 -30.80 10.19 -26.05
N LEU A 696 -31.83 10.43 -25.24
CA LEU A 696 -31.99 9.79 -23.94
C LEU A 696 -32.03 8.26 -24.04
N VAL A 697 -32.49 7.70 -25.16
CA VAL A 697 -32.52 6.24 -25.41
C VAL A 697 -31.11 5.66 -25.59
N PRO A 698 -30.25 6.13 -26.52
CA PRO A 698 -28.85 5.69 -26.58
C PRO A 698 -28.03 6.07 -25.33
N PHE A 699 -28.32 7.18 -24.65
CA PHE A 699 -27.68 7.50 -23.35
C PHE A 699 -28.04 6.46 -22.27
N ALA A 700 -29.28 5.99 -22.21
CA ALA A 700 -29.69 4.91 -21.32
C ALA A 700 -29.00 3.57 -21.66
N LEU A 701 -28.86 3.26 -22.96
CA LEU A 701 -28.11 2.08 -23.43
C LEU A 701 -26.62 2.14 -23.03
N ILE A 702 -25.99 3.30 -23.19
CA ILE A 702 -24.63 3.58 -22.71
C ILE A 702 -24.51 3.33 -21.20
N GLY A 703 -25.50 3.76 -20.41
CA GLY A 703 -25.60 3.45 -18.98
C GLY A 703 -25.58 1.94 -18.69
N ILE A 704 -26.42 1.16 -19.38
CA ILE A 704 -26.50 -0.29 -19.23
C ILE A 704 -25.17 -0.97 -19.61
N LEU A 705 -24.53 -0.54 -20.70
CA LEU A 705 -23.22 -1.04 -21.12
C LEU A 705 -22.13 -0.75 -20.07
N GLY A 706 -22.12 0.44 -19.46
CA GLY A 706 -21.21 0.78 -18.37
C GLY A 706 -21.37 -0.10 -17.13
N GLY A 707 -22.61 -0.44 -16.78
CA GLY A 707 -22.91 -1.35 -15.65
C GLY A 707 -22.43 -2.78 -15.91
N LEU A 708 -22.66 -3.28 -17.12
CA LEU A 708 -22.16 -4.59 -17.57
C LEU A 708 -20.63 -4.66 -17.61
N TYR A 709 -19.99 -3.65 -18.20
CA TYR A 709 -18.52 -3.47 -18.19
C TYR A 709 -17.98 -3.55 -16.77
N GLY A 710 -18.55 -2.76 -15.85
CA GLY A 710 -18.11 -2.68 -14.46
C GLY A 710 -18.25 -3.99 -13.70
N ALA A 711 -19.41 -4.67 -13.84
CA ALA A 711 -19.65 -5.97 -13.25
C ALA A 711 -18.67 -7.05 -13.75
N MET A 712 -18.40 -7.08 -15.06
CA MET A 712 -17.44 -8.01 -15.66
C MET A 712 -16.01 -7.69 -15.23
N PHE A 713 -15.62 -6.41 -15.22
CA PHE A 713 -14.32 -5.93 -14.79
C PHE A 713 -14.00 -6.35 -13.35
N ILE A 714 -14.90 -6.07 -12.40
CA ILE A 714 -14.69 -6.40 -10.98
C ILE A 714 -14.54 -7.93 -10.81
N LYS A 715 -15.43 -8.73 -11.42
CA LYS A 715 -15.37 -10.20 -11.31
C LYS A 715 -14.09 -10.80 -11.92
N LEU A 716 -13.65 -10.29 -13.07
CA LEU A 716 -12.42 -10.77 -13.72
C LEU A 716 -11.17 -10.29 -12.97
N ASN A 717 -11.12 -9.04 -12.51
CA ASN A 717 -10.00 -8.51 -11.72
C ASN A 717 -9.85 -9.25 -10.39
N MET A 718 -10.95 -9.52 -9.67
CA MET A 718 -10.93 -10.33 -8.44
C MET A 718 -10.46 -11.76 -8.69
N ARG A 719 -10.87 -12.39 -9.81
CA ARG A 719 -10.39 -13.73 -10.18
C ARG A 719 -8.88 -13.72 -10.46
N ILE A 720 -8.36 -12.72 -11.18
CA ILE A 720 -6.92 -12.55 -11.41
C ILE A 720 -6.17 -12.26 -10.10
N ALA A 721 -6.72 -11.43 -9.21
CA ALA A 721 -6.12 -11.15 -7.91
C ALA A 721 -6.06 -12.38 -6.99
N SER A 722 -7.11 -13.22 -6.97
CA SER A 722 -7.10 -14.49 -6.24
C SER A 722 -6.13 -15.52 -6.83
N TRP A 723 -5.95 -15.53 -8.15
CA TRP A 723 -4.94 -16.36 -8.81
C TRP A 723 -3.52 -15.88 -8.50
N ARG A 724 -3.29 -14.55 -8.53
CA ARG A 724 -2.03 -13.91 -8.11
C ARG A 724 -1.64 -14.28 -6.68
N ALA A 725 -2.61 -14.32 -5.76
CA ALA A 725 -2.42 -14.70 -4.36
C ALA A 725 -2.34 -16.22 -4.13
N SER A 726 -2.50 -17.06 -5.16
CA SER A 726 -2.44 -18.51 -5.04
C SER A 726 -1.00 -18.99 -4.98
N ALA A 727 -0.67 -19.87 -4.02
CA ALA A 727 0.65 -20.50 -3.88
C ALA A 727 1.07 -21.37 -5.09
N ARG A 728 0.16 -21.62 -6.05
CA ARG A 728 0.47 -22.25 -7.34
C ARG A 728 1.09 -21.30 -8.37
N ASN A 729 1.04 -19.99 -8.15
CA ASN A 729 1.58 -19.00 -9.09
C ASN A 729 3.09 -18.79 -8.86
N MET A 730 3.89 -19.10 -9.88
CA MET A 730 5.35 -18.94 -9.86
C MET A 730 5.80 -17.47 -9.66
N PHE A 731 4.95 -16.50 -10.03
CA PHE A 731 5.29 -15.08 -9.93
C PHE A 731 5.18 -14.50 -8.50
N VAL A 732 4.58 -15.20 -7.53
CA VAL A 732 4.45 -14.75 -6.12
C VAL A 732 5.80 -14.34 -5.51
N GLN A 733 6.86 -15.11 -5.82
CA GLN A 733 8.23 -14.87 -5.36
C GLN A 733 9.03 -13.90 -6.25
N ARG A 734 8.49 -13.48 -7.41
CA ARG A 734 9.18 -12.65 -8.42
C ARG A 734 8.25 -11.59 -9.03
N PRO A 735 7.67 -10.67 -8.23
CA PRO A 735 6.67 -9.72 -8.72
C PRO A 735 7.21 -8.73 -9.76
N VAL A 736 8.50 -8.38 -9.71
CA VAL A 736 9.15 -7.53 -10.73
C VAL A 736 9.15 -8.22 -12.10
N LEU A 737 9.27 -9.56 -12.14
CA LEU A 737 9.20 -10.33 -13.38
C LEU A 737 7.77 -10.35 -13.95
N GLU A 738 6.75 -10.37 -13.09
CA GLU A 738 5.35 -10.24 -13.53
C GLU A 738 5.10 -8.88 -14.21
N VAL A 739 5.55 -7.79 -13.59
CA VAL A 739 5.44 -6.43 -14.17
C VAL A 739 6.19 -6.34 -15.50
N LEU A 740 7.40 -6.91 -15.59
CA LEU A 740 8.18 -6.94 -16.82
C LEU A 740 7.43 -7.67 -17.95
N ILE A 741 6.82 -8.82 -17.66
CA ILE A 741 6.06 -9.62 -18.65
C ILE A 741 4.78 -8.88 -19.09
N VAL A 742 4.02 -8.30 -18.16
CA VAL A 742 2.80 -7.55 -18.50
C VAL A 742 3.12 -6.27 -19.26
N ALA A 743 4.17 -5.53 -18.89
CA ALA A 743 4.62 -4.34 -19.61
C ALA A 743 5.10 -4.69 -21.03
N LEU A 744 5.82 -5.81 -21.20
CA LEU A 744 6.24 -6.31 -22.51
C LEU A 744 5.02 -6.67 -23.37
N ALA A 745 4.09 -7.46 -22.84
CA ALA A 745 2.86 -7.83 -23.55
C ALA A 745 2.03 -6.59 -23.94
N THR A 746 1.91 -5.61 -23.03
CA THR A 746 1.21 -4.34 -23.30
C THR A 746 1.91 -3.58 -24.42
N ALA A 747 3.23 -3.36 -24.37
CA ALA A 747 3.94 -2.58 -25.37
C ALA A 747 3.91 -3.23 -26.78
N LEU A 748 3.95 -4.57 -26.85
CA LEU A 748 3.80 -5.33 -28.10
C LEU A 748 2.40 -5.21 -28.71
N ILE A 749 1.34 -5.13 -27.88
CA ILE A 749 -0.05 -4.97 -28.31
C ILE A 749 -0.40 -3.51 -28.63
N SER A 750 0.16 -2.56 -27.86
CA SER A 750 -0.12 -1.13 -27.98
C SER A 750 0.48 -0.51 -29.23
N PHE A 751 1.73 -0.83 -29.59
CA PHE A 751 2.39 -0.11 -30.69
C PHE A 751 1.71 -0.28 -32.07
N PRO A 752 1.21 -1.46 -32.47
CA PRO A 752 0.52 -1.63 -33.76
C PRO A 752 -0.82 -0.89 -33.90
N ILE A 753 -1.48 -0.54 -32.79
CA ILE A 753 -2.85 0.02 -32.80
C ILE A 753 -2.80 1.48 -32.35
N THR A 754 -3.12 2.42 -33.24
CA THR A 754 -2.97 3.88 -33.03
C THR A 754 -3.54 4.37 -31.70
N PHE A 755 -4.78 4.01 -31.37
CA PHE A 755 -5.43 4.42 -30.11
C PHE A 755 -4.83 3.78 -28.85
N LEU A 756 -4.19 2.60 -28.95
CA LEU A 756 -3.50 1.97 -27.82
C LEU A 756 -2.05 2.48 -27.63
N ARG A 757 -1.51 3.21 -28.62
CA ARG A 757 -0.16 3.80 -28.62
C ARG A 757 -0.11 5.15 -27.90
N ALA A 758 -1.20 5.92 -27.98
CA ALA A 758 -1.40 7.21 -27.30
C ALA A 758 -1.40 7.03 -25.76
N GLN A 759 -1.13 8.11 -25.02
CA GLN A 759 -1.25 8.11 -23.56
C GLN A 759 -2.73 8.19 -23.14
N SER A 760 -3.10 7.61 -21.99
CA SER A 760 -4.50 7.53 -21.57
C SER A 760 -5.18 8.90 -21.35
N SER A 761 -4.43 9.94 -20.98
CA SER A 761 -4.95 11.33 -20.89
C SER A 761 -5.24 11.94 -22.26
N GLU A 762 -4.30 11.81 -23.19
CA GLU A 762 -4.34 12.27 -24.58
C GLU A 762 -5.46 11.57 -25.37
N LEU A 763 -5.62 10.25 -25.17
CA LEU A 763 -6.71 9.48 -25.75
C LEU A 763 -8.10 9.96 -25.27
N VAL A 764 -8.25 10.32 -23.99
CA VAL A 764 -9.52 10.84 -23.45
C VAL A 764 -9.81 12.25 -23.97
N GLU A 765 -8.82 13.12 -24.07
CA GLU A 765 -8.95 14.45 -24.69
C GLU A 765 -9.52 14.35 -26.12
N HIS A 766 -8.87 13.57 -27.00
CA HIS A 766 -9.33 13.42 -28.38
C HIS A 766 -10.68 12.70 -28.51
N LEU A 767 -11.02 11.79 -27.59
CA LEU A 767 -12.35 11.15 -27.58
C LEU A 767 -13.47 12.08 -27.12
N PHE A 768 -13.17 13.11 -26.32
CA PHE A 768 -14.15 14.11 -25.88
C PHE A 768 -14.28 15.27 -26.88
N ALA A 769 -13.19 15.70 -27.51
CA ALA A 769 -13.15 16.86 -28.42
C ALA A 769 -14.11 16.74 -29.63
N GLU A 770 -14.66 17.87 -30.08
CA GLU A 770 -15.35 17.95 -31.37
C GLU A 770 -14.33 17.96 -32.52
N CYS A 771 -14.71 17.41 -33.68
CA CYS A 771 -13.86 17.40 -34.87
C CYS A 771 -13.59 18.80 -35.47
N LYS A 772 -14.20 19.86 -34.92
CA LYS A 772 -13.92 21.26 -35.26
C LYS A 772 -12.74 21.84 -34.47
N ASP A 773 -12.45 21.30 -33.29
CA ASP A 773 -11.42 21.79 -32.38
C ASP A 773 -10.06 21.14 -32.64
N ILE A 774 -10.04 19.98 -33.31
CA ILE A 774 -8.85 19.20 -33.61
C ILE A 774 -8.17 19.75 -34.87
N GLN A 775 -7.06 20.45 -34.68
CA GLN A 775 -6.27 21.04 -35.77
C GLN A 775 -5.44 19.99 -36.56
N ASP A 776 -4.97 18.93 -35.90
CA ASP A 776 -4.01 17.95 -36.46
C ASP A 776 -4.43 16.51 -36.08
N ASP A 777 -5.35 15.89 -36.84
CA ASP A 777 -5.94 14.57 -36.56
C ASP A 777 -4.98 13.39 -36.87
N TYR A 778 -3.91 13.28 -36.08
CA TYR A 778 -2.93 12.19 -36.18
C TYR A 778 -3.50 10.82 -35.74
N LEU A 779 -4.63 10.79 -35.01
CA LEU A 779 -5.34 9.56 -34.64
C LEU A 779 -6.24 9.04 -35.78
N GLY A 780 -6.68 9.90 -36.68
CA GLY A 780 -7.62 9.59 -37.76
C GLY A 780 -9.07 9.44 -37.29
N LEU A 781 -9.45 10.13 -36.20
CA LEU A 781 -10.77 10.01 -35.55
C LEU A 781 -11.88 10.76 -36.31
N CYS A 782 -11.54 11.72 -37.17
CA CYS A 782 -12.47 12.68 -37.78
C CYS A 782 -12.58 12.54 -39.33
N ARG A 783 -12.23 11.37 -39.87
CA ARG A 783 -12.27 11.08 -41.31
C ARG A 783 -13.67 10.72 -41.81
N ALA A 784 -14.40 11.73 -42.30
CA ALA A 784 -15.78 11.61 -42.74
C ALA A 784 -16.07 10.51 -43.79
N GLY A 785 -17.32 10.03 -43.78
CA GLY A 785 -17.88 9.13 -44.80
C GLY A 785 -17.69 7.63 -44.51
N ILE A 786 -17.61 6.82 -45.57
CA ILE A 786 -17.53 5.34 -45.49
C ILE A 786 -16.33 4.86 -44.63
N ALA A 787 -15.28 5.68 -44.53
CA ALA A 787 -14.12 5.48 -43.67
C ALA A 787 -14.46 5.31 -42.17
N ASN A 788 -15.59 5.85 -41.69
CA ASN A 788 -16.06 5.68 -40.31
C ASN A 788 -16.16 4.20 -39.89
N THR A 789 -16.42 3.28 -40.82
CA THR A 789 -16.48 1.84 -40.53
C THR A 789 -15.15 1.29 -39.99
N GLY A 790 -14.02 1.75 -40.54
CA GLY A 790 -12.68 1.38 -40.08
C GLY A 790 -12.33 2.01 -38.72
N VAL A 791 -12.75 3.26 -38.50
CA VAL A 791 -12.56 3.97 -37.21
C VAL A 791 -13.37 3.27 -36.11
N ILE A 792 -14.64 2.95 -36.36
CA ILE A 792 -15.52 2.23 -35.42
C ILE A 792 -14.93 0.86 -35.07
N PHE A 793 -14.47 0.08 -36.06
CA PHE A 793 -13.81 -1.22 -35.80
C PHE A 793 -12.55 -1.06 -34.94
N ALA A 794 -11.70 -0.08 -35.25
CA ALA A 794 -10.48 0.19 -34.49
C ALA A 794 -10.76 0.68 -33.05
N LEU A 795 -11.82 1.46 -32.83
CA LEU A 795 -12.28 1.87 -31.50
C LEU A 795 -12.82 0.69 -30.69
N ILE A 796 -13.64 -0.19 -31.28
CA ILE A 796 -14.15 -1.41 -30.63
C ILE A 796 -13.00 -2.34 -30.23
N LEU A 797 -12.05 -2.57 -31.14
CA LEU A 797 -10.85 -3.37 -30.88
C LEU A 797 -10.00 -2.77 -29.75
N SER A 798 -9.85 -1.44 -29.75
CA SER A 798 -9.08 -0.72 -28.72
C SER A 798 -9.76 -0.75 -27.35
N GLY A 799 -11.09 -0.59 -27.29
CA GLY A 799 -11.85 -0.70 -26.04
C GLY A 799 -11.80 -2.12 -25.44
N LEU A 800 -11.89 -3.15 -26.29
CA LEU A 800 -11.79 -4.56 -25.87
C LEU A 800 -10.38 -4.91 -25.36
N LEU A 801 -9.34 -4.52 -26.09
CA LEU A 801 -7.95 -4.75 -25.66
C LEU A 801 -7.60 -3.92 -24.43
N GLY A 802 -8.04 -2.66 -24.37
CA GLY A 802 -7.92 -1.79 -23.20
C GLY A 802 -8.53 -2.41 -21.96
N PHE A 803 -9.77 -2.92 -22.03
CA PHE A 803 -10.42 -3.67 -20.95
C PHE A 803 -9.56 -4.85 -20.46
N LEU A 804 -9.06 -5.69 -21.36
CA LEU A 804 -8.22 -6.84 -20.99
C LEU A 804 -6.90 -6.39 -20.32
N LEU A 805 -6.24 -5.38 -20.91
CA LEU A 805 -4.97 -4.83 -20.42
C LEU A 805 -5.14 -4.16 -19.05
N THR A 806 -6.17 -3.32 -18.84
CA THR A 806 -6.49 -2.72 -17.54
C THR A 806 -6.79 -3.79 -16.49
N THR A 807 -7.55 -4.83 -16.84
CA THR A 807 -7.93 -5.89 -15.88
C THR A 807 -6.73 -6.71 -15.40
N VAL A 808 -5.70 -6.88 -16.23
CA VAL A 808 -4.43 -7.50 -15.85
C VAL A 808 -3.50 -6.51 -15.14
N THR A 809 -3.40 -5.26 -15.62
CA THR A 809 -2.51 -4.22 -15.06
C THR A 809 -2.92 -3.85 -13.63
N PHE A 810 -4.22 -3.67 -13.38
CA PHE A 810 -4.71 -3.32 -12.06
C PHE A 810 -4.54 -4.50 -11.09
N GLY A 811 -3.71 -4.31 -10.08
CA GLY A 811 -3.29 -5.35 -9.13
C GLY A 811 -1.78 -5.60 -9.11
N LEU A 812 -1.04 -5.18 -10.14
CA LEU A 812 0.43 -5.26 -10.19
C LEU A 812 1.11 -4.45 -9.07
N GLN A 813 2.38 -4.77 -8.81
CA GLN A 813 3.21 -4.11 -7.79
C GLN A 813 3.92 -2.86 -8.33
N ILE A 814 3.10 -1.90 -8.78
CA ILE A 814 3.45 -0.56 -9.28
C ILE A 814 2.40 0.44 -8.76
N PRO A 815 2.67 1.76 -8.71
CA PRO A 815 1.63 2.75 -8.43
C PRO A 815 0.67 2.84 -9.63
N ALA A 816 -0.63 2.65 -9.41
CA ALA A 816 -1.61 2.58 -10.50
C ALA A 816 -3.03 2.94 -10.02
N GLY A 817 -3.69 3.86 -10.73
CA GLY A 817 -5.11 4.17 -10.59
C GLY A 817 -5.97 3.52 -11.67
N ILE A 818 -7.24 3.24 -11.33
CA ILE A 818 -8.23 2.60 -12.21
C ILE A 818 -9.22 3.59 -12.88
N LEU A 819 -9.28 4.83 -12.38
CA LEU A 819 -10.26 5.83 -12.82
C LEU A 819 -10.07 6.16 -14.32
N LEU A 820 -8.91 6.72 -14.70
CA LEU A 820 -8.64 7.16 -16.07
C LEU A 820 -8.75 6.04 -17.13
N PRO A 821 -8.22 4.81 -16.93
CA PRO A 821 -8.47 3.71 -17.87
C PRO A 821 -9.95 3.35 -18.02
N SER A 822 -10.73 3.39 -16.94
CA SER A 822 -12.18 3.12 -17.02
C SER A 822 -12.93 4.20 -17.80
N MET A 823 -12.54 5.47 -17.63
CA MET A 823 -13.07 6.56 -18.46
C MET A 823 -12.65 6.44 -19.92
N ALA A 824 -11.41 6.03 -20.22
CA ALA A 824 -10.96 5.82 -21.60
C ALA A 824 -11.74 4.69 -22.30
N ILE A 825 -11.94 3.55 -21.63
CA ILE A 825 -12.77 2.45 -22.14
C ILE A 825 -14.22 2.94 -22.34
N GLY A 826 -14.76 3.67 -21.36
CA GLY A 826 -16.06 4.35 -21.45
C GLY A 826 -16.19 5.26 -22.67
N ALA A 827 -15.20 6.13 -22.87
CA ALA A 827 -15.15 7.07 -23.97
C ALA A 827 -15.07 6.36 -25.33
N THR A 828 -14.32 5.25 -25.45
CA THR A 828 -14.28 4.49 -26.72
C THR A 828 -15.63 3.91 -27.12
N TYR A 829 -16.36 3.22 -26.24
CA TYR A 829 -17.68 2.69 -26.63
C TYR A 829 -18.75 3.79 -26.70
N GLY A 830 -18.65 4.85 -25.89
CA GLY A 830 -19.51 6.03 -26.00
C GLY A 830 -19.36 6.73 -27.37
N ARG A 831 -18.11 7.01 -27.80
CA ARG A 831 -17.80 7.59 -29.12
C ARG A 831 -18.29 6.68 -30.26
N VAL A 832 -18.19 5.35 -30.11
CA VAL A 832 -18.73 4.39 -31.08
C VAL A 832 -20.26 4.49 -31.20
N VAL A 833 -21.00 4.57 -30.09
CA VAL A 833 -22.46 4.77 -30.13
C VAL A 833 -22.80 6.13 -30.77
N GLY A 834 -22.06 7.19 -30.43
CA GLY A 834 -22.23 8.51 -31.04
C GLY A 834 -21.98 8.51 -32.56
N LEU A 835 -20.91 7.87 -33.03
CA LEU A 835 -20.59 7.74 -34.46
C LEU A 835 -21.62 6.89 -35.22
N VAL A 836 -22.15 5.83 -34.60
CA VAL A 836 -23.24 5.03 -35.18
C VAL A 836 -24.53 5.86 -35.28
N MET A 837 -24.81 6.69 -34.27
CA MET A 837 -25.98 7.58 -34.25
C MET A 837 -25.87 8.70 -35.29
N GLU A 838 -24.69 9.29 -35.45
CA GLU A 838 -24.37 10.26 -36.51
C GLU A 838 -24.55 9.65 -37.91
N VAL A 839 -23.98 8.47 -38.17
CA VAL A 839 -24.13 7.78 -39.47
C VAL A 839 -25.59 7.41 -39.75
N TRP A 840 -26.37 7.02 -38.73
CA TRP A 840 -27.80 6.74 -38.89
C TRP A 840 -28.59 8.01 -39.24
N GLN A 841 -28.30 9.14 -38.57
CA GLN A 841 -28.92 10.43 -38.87
C GLN A 841 -28.58 10.90 -40.30
N GLN A 842 -27.33 10.73 -40.75
CA GLN A 842 -26.90 11.08 -42.11
C GLN A 842 -27.55 10.19 -43.19
N GLN A 843 -27.77 8.90 -42.92
CA GLN A 843 -28.40 7.98 -43.88
C GLN A 843 -29.93 8.10 -43.93
N HIS A 844 -30.58 8.45 -42.82
CA HIS A 844 -32.04 8.49 -42.69
C HIS A 844 -32.55 9.82 -42.08
N PRO A 845 -32.21 10.99 -42.66
CA PRO A 845 -32.54 12.31 -42.07
C PRO A 845 -34.04 12.56 -41.92
N ASN A 846 -34.87 11.95 -42.78
CA ASN A 846 -36.33 12.08 -42.73
C ASN A 846 -37.01 11.15 -41.70
N PHE A 847 -36.25 10.50 -40.81
CA PHE A 847 -36.81 9.63 -39.77
C PHE A 847 -37.47 10.44 -38.65
N ILE A 848 -38.56 9.92 -38.07
CA ILE A 848 -39.45 10.64 -37.15
C ILE A 848 -38.71 11.22 -35.92
N ALA A 849 -37.66 10.56 -35.42
CA ALA A 849 -36.88 11.08 -34.29
C ALA A 849 -36.03 12.32 -34.65
N PHE A 850 -35.66 12.49 -35.92
CA PHE A 850 -34.74 13.52 -36.39
C PHE A 850 -35.45 14.76 -36.98
N SER A 851 -36.79 14.78 -37.00
CA SER A 851 -37.56 15.98 -37.40
C SER A 851 -37.38 17.18 -36.47
N THR A 852 -36.73 17.00 -35.32
CA THR A 852 -36.39 18.04 -34.34
C THR A 852 -34.97 18.59 -34.54
N CYS A 853 -34.20 18.05 -35.48
CA CYS A 853 -32.88 18.56 -35.85
C CYS A 853 -33.00 19.85 -36.67
N GLU A 854 -32.14 20.84 -36.41
CA GLU A 854 -31.99 22.02 -37.25
C GLU A 854 -31.11 21.68 -38.48
N PRO A 855 -31.41 22.21 -39.69
CA PRO A 855 -30.78 21.76 -40.93
C PRO A 855 -29.31 22.19 -41.09
N ASP A 856 -28.90 23.28 -40.43
CA ASP A 856 -27.56 23.88 -40.57
C ASP A 856 -26.62 23.59 -39.39
N ILE A 857 -27.07 22.83 -38.38
CA ILE A 857 -26.32 22.51 -37.15
C ILE A 857 -26.16 20.99 -37.01
N PRO A 858 -24.97 20.45 -36.65
CA PRO A 858 -24.80 19.02 -36.42
C PRO A 858 -25.64 18.54 -35.23
N CYS A 859 -26.74 17.85 -35.53
CA CYS A 859 -27.75 17.42 -34.56
C CYS A 859 -27.27 16.35 -33.55
N VAL A 860 -26.20 15.62 -33.87
CA VAL A 860 -25.59 14.60 -33.00
C VAL A 860 -24.11 14.91 -32.87
N THR A 861 -23.60 14.95 -31.63
CA THR A 861 -22.20 15.27 -31.32
C THR A 861 -21.49 14.08 -30.67
N PRO A 862 -20.68 13.27 -31.40
CA PRO A 862 -20.11 12.04 -30.84
C PRO A 862 -19.27 12.20 -29.56
N GLY A 863 -18.73 13.40 -29.30
CA GLY A 863 -18.00 13.71 -28.06
C GLY A 863 -18.86 13.65 -26.79
N THR A 864 -20.12 14.11 -26.85
CA THR A 864 -21.01 14.10 -25.69
C THR A 864 -21.39 12.67 -25.27
N TYR A 865 -21.59 11.79 -26.26
CA TYR A 865 -21.77 10.35 -26.08
C TYR A 865 -20.51 9.69 -25.46
N ALA A 866 -19.30 10.16 -25.83
CA ALA A 866 -18.06 9.71 -25.22
C ALA A 866 -17.93 10.12 -23.75
N VAL A 867 -18.32 11.34 -23.37
CA VAL A 867 -18.37 11.78 -21.95
C VAL A 867 -19.38 10.95 -21.15
N ILE A 868 -20.57 10.71 -21.68
CA ILE A 868 -21.60 9.89 -21.01
C ILE A 868 -21.13 8.42 -20.89
N GLY A 869 -20.38 7.91 -21.88
CA GLY A 869 -19.69 6.62 -21.81
C GLY A 869 -18.59 6.57 -20.74
N ALA A 870 -17.76 7.60 -20.63
CA ALA A 870 -16.74 7.72 -19.60
C ALA A 870 -17.36 7.75 -18.19
N ALA A 871 -18.43 8.53 -17.99
CA ALA A 871 -19.18 8.62 -16.74
C ALA A 871 -19.81 7.27 -16.34
N SER A 872 -20.50 6.61 -17.28
CA SER A 872 -21.18 5.33 -17.01
C SER A 872 -20.20 4.18 -16.79
N ALA A 873 -19.08 4.09 -17.52
CA ALA A 873 -18.02 3.11 -17.25
C ALA A 873 -17.37 3.32 -15.88
N LEU A 874 -17.13 4.59 -15.49
CA LEU A 874 -16.55 4.93 -14.20
C LEU A 874 -17.50 4.56 -13.04
N ALA A 875 -18.78 4.90 -13.15
CA ALA A 875 -19.82 4.50 -12.19
C ALA A 875 -19.97 2.97 -12.11
N GLY A 876 -19.83 2.27 -13.24
CA GLY A 876 -19.82 0.82 -13.32
C GLY A 876 -18.65 0.19 -12.57
N ALA A 877 -17.46 0.81 -12.59
CA ALA A 877 -16.29 0.30 -11.86
C ALA A 877 -16.29 0.67 -10.37
N THR A 878 -16.73 1.88 -10.01
CA THR A 878 -16.58 2.43 -8.64
C THR A 878 -17.85 2.39 -7.78
N ARG A 879 -19.03 2.19 -8.37
CA ARG A 879 -20.37 2.32 -7.73
C ARG A 879 -20.71 3.72 -7.19
N MET A 880 -19.92 4.73 -7.55
CA MET A 880 -20.17 6.13 -7.22
C MET A 880 -21.16 6.77 -8.20
N THR A 881 -21.81 7.86 -7.78
CA THR A 881 -22.89 8.52 -8.50
C THR A 881 -22.71 10.04 -8.51
N VAL A 882 -23.11 10.73 -7.45
CA VAL A 882 -23.18 12.20 -7.38
C VAL A 882 -21.82 12.84 -7.66
N SER A 883 -20.74 12.28 -7.10
CA SER A 883 -19.38 12.76 -7.35
C SER A 883 -18.99 12.68 -8.83
N ILE A 884 -19.37 11.61 -9.53
CA ILE A 884 -19.04 11.44 -10.96
C ILE A 884 -19.83 12.43 -11.82
N VAL A 885 -21.12 12.64 -11.51
CA VAL A 885 -21.93 13.62 -12.24
C VAL A 885 -21.34 15.03 -12.09
N VAL A 886 -20.89 15.42 -10.89
CA VAL A 886 -20.28 16.74 -10.66
C VAL A 886 -18.87 16.84 -11.27
N ILE A 887 -18.04 15.80 -11.20
CA ILE A 887 -16.73 15.78 -11.89
C ILE A 887 -16.91 15.98 -13.41
N MET A 888 -17.85 15.25 -14.02
CA MET A 888 -18.10 15.33 -15.47
C MET A 888 -18.73 16.67 -15.87
N PHE A 889 -19.51 17.29 -14.99
CA PHE A 889 -19.99 18.66 -15.16
C PHE A 889 -18.87 19.70 -15.09
N GLU A 890 -18.03 19.68 -14.04
CA GLU A 890 -16.90 20.63 -13.89
C GLU A 890 -15.88 20.48 -15.05
N LEU A 891 -15.70 19.26 -15.59
CA LEU A 891 -14.85 18.98 -16.76
C LEU A 891 -15.41 19.47 -18.11
N THR A 892 -16.73 19.62 -18.24
CA THR A 892 -17.40 20.01 -19.51
C THR A 892 -17.94 21.43 -19.51
N GLY A 893 -18.04 22.06 -18.34
CA GLY A 893 -18.66 23.38 -18.13
C GLY A 893 -20.18 23.44 -18.39
N ALA A 894 -20.78 22.37 -18.92
CA ALA A 894 -22.09 22.40 -19.55
C ALA A 894 -23.19 21.81 -18.65
N LEU A 895 -23.88 22.68 -17.90
CA LEU A 895 -25.02 22.33 -17.03
C LEU A 895 -26.12 21.52 -17.72
N THR A 896 -26.28 21.68 -19.04
CA THR A 896 -27.31 21.00 -19.86
C THR A 896 -27.18 19.48 -19.83
N TYR A 897 -25.96 18.92 -19.79
CA TYR A 897 -25.72 17.48 -19.87
C TYR A 897 -25.84 16.75 -18.53
N VAL A 898 -26.02 17.46 -17.41
CA VAL A 898 -26.14 16.87 -16.07
C VAL A 898 -27.24 15.82 -15.98
N LEU A 899 -28.41 16.04 -16.61
CA LEU A 899 -29.53 15.10 -16.59
C LEU A 899 -29.23 13.80 -17.38
N PRO A 900 -28.80 13.84 -18.66
CA PRO A 900 -28.28 12.66 -19.36
C PRO A 900 -27.20 11.87 -18.60
N ILE A 901 -26.19 12.56 -18.07
CA ILE A 901 -25.09 11.93 -17.32
C ILE A 901 -25.63 11.24 -16.07
N MET A 902 -26.49 11.89 -15.29
CA MET A 902 -27.11 11.31 -14.09
C MET A 902 -27.92 10.05 -14.40
N ILE A 903 -28.70 10.04 -15.49
CA ILE A 903 -29.52 8.88 -15.88
C ILE A 903 -28.62 7.71 -16.30
N ALA A 904 -27.60 7.94 -17.13
CA ALA A 904 -26.65 6.90 -17.54
C ALA A 904 -25.83 6.34 -16.35
N VAL A 905 -25.44 7.21 -15.40
CA VAL A 905 -24.73 6.84 -14.17
C VAL A 905 -25.61 6.00 -13.23
N MET A 906 -26.88 6.37 -13.03
CA MET A 906 -27.82 5.59 -12.22
C MET A 906 -28.12 4.22 -12.82
N LEU A 907 -28.35 4.14 -14.14
CA LEU A 907 -28.56 2.87 -14.84
C LEU A 907 -27.31 1.97 -14.75
N SER A 908 -26.11 2.53 -14.94
CA SER A 908 -24.84 1.81 -14.77
C SER A 908 -24.69 1.25 -13.36
N LYS A 909 -25.01 2.05 -12.33
CA LYS A 909 -25.02 1.59 -10.94
C LYS A 909 -26.00 0.42 -10.74
N TRP A 910 -27.27 0.58 -11.10
CA TRP A 910 -28.31 -0.45 -10.87
C TRP A 910 -28.00 -1.77 -11.59
N VAL A 911 -27.64 -1.70 -12.88
CA VAL A 911 -27.26 -2.88 -13.68
C VAL A 911 -26.06 -3.58 -13.05
N GLY A 912 -25.05 -2.82 -12.61
CA GLY A 912 -23.87 -3.38 -11.97
C GLY A 912 -24.16 -4.00 -10.59
N ASP A 913 -24.94 -3.32 -9.74
CA ASP A 913 -25.30 -3.77 -8.40
C ASP A 913 -26.10 -5.09 -8.43
N ALA A 914 -26.93 -5.29 -9.45
CA ALA A 914 -27.61 -6.56 -9.70
C ALA A 914 -26.65 -7.74 -9.96
N PHE A 915 -25.44 -7.49 -10.47
CA PHE A 915 -24.39 -8.51 -10.59
C PHE A 915 -23.45 -8.57 -9.37
N GLY A 916 -23.42 -7.55 -8.52
CA GLY A 916 -22.56 -7.46 -7.34
C GLY A 916 -22.49 -6.04 -6.77
N LYS A 917 -22.89 -5.91 -5.49
CA LYS A 917 -23.05 -4.63 -4.75
C LYS A 917 -21.72 -3.98 -4.32
N ARG A 918 -20.65 -4.76 -4.18
CA ARG A 918 -19.31 -4.25 -3.83
C ARG A 918 -18.65 -3.63 -5.07
N GLY A 919 -18.24 -2.35 -4.97
CA GLY A 919 -17.43 -1.69 -5.99
C GLY A 919 -16.00 -2.24 -6.07
N ILE A 920 -15.18 -1.72 -7.00
CA ILE A 920 -13.79 -2.19 -7.15
C ILE A 920 -12.96 -1.99 -5.88
N TYR A 921 -13.14 -0.88 -5.17
CA TYR A 921 -12.34 -0.56 -3.99
C TYR A 921 -12.74 -1.43 -2.78
N GLU A 922 -14.03 -1.64 -2.58
CA GLU A 922 -14.63 -2.50 -1.56
C GLU A 922 -14.21 -3.96 -1.77
N SER A 923 -14.21 -4.40 -3.03
CA SER A 923 -13.73 -5.73 -3.42
C SER A 923 -12.23 -5.91 -3.12
N TRP A 924 -11.41 -4.88 -3.31
CA TRP A 924 -10.00 -4.90 -2.92
C TRP A 924 -9.79 -4.89 -1.39
N ILE A 925 -10.58 -4.13 -0.62
CA ILE A 925 -10.58 -4.18 0.85
C ILE A 925 -10.91 -5.60 1.34
N SER A 926 -11.91 -6.24 0.74
CA SER A 926 -12.34 -7.60 1.04
C SER A 926 -11.26 -8.64 0.70
N ILE A 927 -10.66 -8.61 -0.50
CA ILE A 927 -9.63 -9.59 -0.90
C ILE A 927 -8.30 -9.41 -0.15
N GLN A 928 -8.00 -8.19 0.33
CA GLN A 928 -6.89 -7.91 1.23
C GLN A 928 -7.18 -8.38 2.68
N GLY A 929 -8.45 -8.62 3.02
CA GLY A 929 -8.89 -9.04 4.35
C GLY A 929 -8.77 -7.94 5.41
N TYR A 930 -8.90 -6.67 5.04
CA TYR A 930 -8.88 -5.58 6.01
C TYR A 930 -10.19 -5.54 6.82
N PRO A 931 -10.12 -5.32 8.14
CA PRO A 931 -11.29 -5.33 9.01
C PRO A 931 -12.06 -4.01 8.95
N PHE A 932 -12.74 -3.82 7.81
CA PHE A 932 -13.62 -2.71 7.50
C PHE A 932 -15.08 -3.17 7.58
N LEU A 933 -15.94 -2.35 8.20
CA LEU A 933 -17.40 -2.47 8.01
C LEU A 933 -17.82 -1.40 7.01
N ASP A 934 -18.72 -1.77 6.10
CA ASP A 934 -19.16 -0.92 5.00
C ASP A 934 -20.63 -0.56 5.14
N ASN A 935 -20.88 0.64 5.65
CA ASN A 935 -22.21 1.23 5.88
C ASN A 935 -23.09 1.34 4.60
N LYS A 936 -22.61 0.87 3.44
CA LYS A 936 -23.34 0.81 2.17
C LYS A 936 -23.98 -0.57 1.87
N ILE A 937 -23.76 -1.57 2.73
CA ILE A 937 -24.24 -2.95 2.52
C ILE A 937 -25.35 -3.28 3.51
N ASP A 938 -26.46 -2.55 3.43
CA ASP A 938 -27.67 -2.80 4.25
C ASP A 938 -28.15 -4.25 4.14
N ASP A 939 -28.08 -4.81 2.92
CA ASP A 939 -28.56 -6.14 2.52
C ASP A 939 -27.64 -7.32 2.91
N ALA A 940 -26.64 -7.12 3.76
CA ALA A 940 -25.99 -8.27 4.40
C ALA A 940 -27.04 -8.98 5.27
N VAL A 941 -27.24 -10.29 5.11
CA VAL A 941 -28.23 -11.05 5.89
C VAL A 941 -27.72 -11.18 7.33
N VAL A 942 -28.02 -10.16 8.14
CA VAL A 942 -27.77 -10.16 9.58
C VAL A 942 -28.67 -11.22 10.20
N PRO A 943 -28.14 -12.21 10.94
CA PRO A 943 -28.98 -13.13 11.69
C PRO A 943 -29.79 -12.34 12.73
N ASP A 944 -31.11 -12.48 12.73
CA ASP A 944 -31.97 -11.89 13.76
C ASP A 944 -31.88 -12.72 15.05
N VAL A 945 -30.77 -12.51 15.75
CA VAL A 945 -30.44 -13.19 17.00
C VAL A 945 -30.15 -12.16 18.09
N PRO A 946 -30.49 -12.47 19.35
CA PRO A 946 -30.14 -11.61 20.48
C PRO A 946 -28.64 -11.69 20.76
N VAL A 947 -28.06 -10.57 21.16
CA VAL A 947 -26.60 -10.41 21.22
C VAL A 947 -25.94 -11.23 22.33
N HIS A 948 -26.69 -11.70 23.33
CA HIS A 948 -26.19 -12.64 24.34
C HIS A 948 -25.64 -13.95 23.78
N ASN A 949 -26.03 -14.35 22.56
CA ASN A 949 -25.51 -15.53 21.88
C ASN A 949 -24.22 -15.28 21.10
N ILE A 950 -23.79 -14.01 20.95
CA ILE A 950 -22.61 -13.60 20.18
C ILE A 950 -21.54 -12.92 21.04
N MET A 951 -21.93 -12.17 22.08
CA MET A 951 -21.01 -11.39 22.91
C MET A 951 -20.05 -12.27 23.73
N THR A 952 -18.87 -11.72 24.03
CA THR A 952 -17.98 -12.31 25.04
C THR A 952 -18.65 -12.15 26.41
N ARG A 953 -18.98 -13.28 27.04
CA ARG A 953 -19.67 -13.35 28.34
C ARG A 953 -18.73 -12.93 29.48
N VAL A 954 -19.27 -12.50 30.63
CA VAL A 954 -18.46 -12.09 31.79
C VAL A 954 -17.50 -13.17 32.28
N GLU A 955 -17.88 -14.44 32.19
CA GLU A 955 -17.03 -15.60 32.54
C GLU A 955 -15.71 -15.63 31.74
N ASP A 956 -15.69 -15.11 30.51
CA ASP A 956 -14.52 -15.00 29.63
C ASP A 956 -13.83 -13.61 29.73
N LEU A 957 -14.35 -12.66 30.50
CA LEU A 957 -13.86 -11.26 30.57
C LEU A 957 -13.01 -10.98 31.81
N ILE A 958 -11.77 -10.53 31.58
CA ILE A 958 -10.93 -9.97 32.65
C ILE A 958 -11.42 -8.56 33.01
N CYS A 959 -12.12 -8.49 34.14
CA CYS A 959 -12.64 -7.26 34.74
C CYS A 959 -11.70 -6.76 35.85
N ILE A 960 -11.70 -5.45 36.10
CA ILE A 960 -10.97 -4.82 37.22
C ILE A 960 -11.98 -4.45 38.31
N THR A 961 -11.70 -4.76 39.59
CA THR A 961 -12.59 -4.38 40.69
C THR A 961 -12.38 -2.94 41.14
N ALA A 962 -13.45 -2.32 41.67
CA ALA A 962 -13.45 -0.93 42.13
C ALA A 962 -12.41 -0.61 43.23
N THR A 963 -12.06 -1.63 44.02
CA THR A 963 -11.13 -1.60 45.15
C THR A 963 -10.28 -2.89 45.16
N GLY A 964 -9.26 -2.94 46.01
CA GLY A 964 -8.46 -4.16 46.25
C GLY A 964 -7.27 -4.39 45.31
N HIS A 965 -6.92 -3.39 44.48
CA HIS A 965 -5.75 -3.42 43.61
C HIS A 965 -4.66 -2.44 44.07
N THR A 966 -3.40 -2.85 44.00
CA THR A 966 -2.21 -2.00 44.15
C THR A 966 -1.64 -1.58 42.79
N ILE A 967 -0.73 -0.59 42.78
CA ILE A 967 0.05 -0.24 41.57
C ILE A 967 0.80 -1.48 41.04
N SER A 968 1.40 -2.29 41.92
CA SER A 968 2.05 -3.57 41.60
C SER A 968 1.09 -4.55 40.91
N SER A 969 -0.08 -4.82 41.51
CA SER A 969 -1.11 -5.70 40.94
C SER A 969 -1.57 -5.28 39.55
N LEU A 970 -1.79 -3.97 39.32
CA LEU A 970 -2.22 -3.47 38.01
C LEU A 970 -1.09 -3.48 36.98
N GLN A 971 0.17 -3.29 37.39
CA GLN A 971 1.33 -3.47 36.52
C GLN A 971 1.56 -4.94 36.14
N GLU A 972 1.29 -5.89 37.04
CA GLU A 972 1.32 -7.33 36.75
C GLU A 972 0.20 -7.73 35.78
N LEU A 973 -1.03 -7.27 36.00
CA LEU A 973 -2.18 -7.48 35.11
C LEU A 973 -1.89 -6.96 33.69
N LEU A 974 -1.28 -5.78 33.58
CA LEU A 974 -0.84 -5.22 32.30
C LEU A 974 0.30 -6.02 31.63
N GLN A 975 1.13 -6.73 32.40
CA GLN A 975 2.19 -7.58 31.85
C GLN A 975 1.68 -8.97 31.45
N GLY A 976 0.72 -9.55 32.20
CA GLY A 976 0.16 -10.88 31.96
C GLY A 976 -0.78 -10.95 30.75
N HIS A 977 -1.53 -9.88 30.46
CA HIS A 977 -2.54 -9.87 29.39
C HIS A 977 -2.24 -8.80 28.34
N GLN A 978 -2.58 -9.05 27.06
CA GLN A 978 -2.36 -8.10 25.95
C GLN A 978 -3.62 -7.31 25.53
N PHE A 979 -4.68 -7.35 26.34
CA PHE A 979 -5.92 -6.62 26.09
C PHE A 979 -5.72 -5.09 26.06
N ARG A 980 -6.62 -4.39 25.34
CA ARG A 980 -6.52 -2.94 25.04
C ARG A 980 -7.27 -2.04 26.03
N GLY A 981 -7.93 -2.62 27.01
CA GLY A 981 -8.76 -1.95 28.01
C GLY A 981 -9.70 -2.96 28.66
N TYR A 982 -10.22 -2.60 29.83
CA TYR A 982 -10.86 -3.51 30.77
C TYR A 982 -12.16 -2.85 31.30
N PRO A 983 -13.28 -3.60 31.41
CA PRO A 983 -14.43 -3.12 32.17
C PRO A 983 -14.07 -3.06 33.66
N VAL A 984 -14.60 -2.04 34.33
CA VAL A 984 -14.43 -1.82 35.78
C VAL A 984 -15.76 -2.14 36.46
N ILE A 985 -15.75 -3.07 37.41
CA ILE A 985 -16.94 -3.55 38.12
C ILE A 985 -16.86 -3.27 39.62
N ALA A 986 -18.03 -3.18 40.27
CA ALA A 986 -18.12 -2.93 41.71
C ALA A 986 -17.44 -4.05 42.53
N SER A 987 -17.76 -5.32 42.26
CA SER A 987 -17.17 -6.48 42.94
C SER A 987 -17.22 -7.75 42.07
N LEU A 988 -16.47 -8.79 42.44
CA LEU A 988 -16.61 -10.13 41.86
C LEU A 988 -17.91 -10.85 42.30
N ARG A 989 -18.61 -10.34 43.32
CA ARG A 989 -19.92 -10.86 43.77
C ARG A 989 -21.12 -10.06 43.24
N ASP A 990 -20.85 -8.84 42.78
CA ASP A 990 -21.81 -7.88 42.27
C ASP A 990 -21.13 -7.21 41.06
N PRO A 991 -21.33 -7.75 39.85
CA PRO A 991 -20.65 -7.31 38.64
C PRO A 991 -21.24 -6.01 38.07
N THR A 992 -21.89 -5.17 38.89
CA THR A 992 -22.36 -3.83 38.50
C THR A 992 -21.24 -3.03 37.81
N LEU A 993 -21.51 -2.57 36.59
CA LEU A 993 -20.54 -1.83 35.77
C LEU A 993 -20.36 -0.39 36.29
N LEU A 994 -19.12 0.00 36.55
CA LEU A 994 -18.74 1.37 36.95
C LEU A 994 -18.08 2.18 35.82
N GLY A 995 -17.57 1.50 34.78
CA GLY A 995 -16.89 2.17 33.67
C GLY A 995 -16.01 1.24 32.83
N TYR A 996 -15.21 1.82 31.94
CA TYR A 996 -14.22 1.12 31.13
C TYR A 996 -12.92 1.91 31.10
N ILE A 997 -11.79 1.26 31.44
CA ILE A 997 -10.47 1.90 31.38
C ILE A 997 -9.62 1.35 30.23
N SER A 998 -9.06 2.23 29.40
CA SER A 998 -8.15 1.81 28.33
C SER A 998 -6.78 1.41 28.91
N ARG A 999 -6.11 0.45 28.27
CA ARG A 999 -4.75 0.06 28.64
C ARG A 999 -3.77 1.24 28.60
N THR A 1000 -3.95 2.13 27.63
CA THR A 1000 -3.08 3.31 27.45
C THR A 1000 -3.25 4.31 28.58
N GLU A 1001 -4.48 4.57 29.03
CA GLU A 1001 -4.73 5.44 30.19
C GLU A 1001 -4.26 4.80 31.49
N LEU A 1002 -4.56 3.51 31.72
CA LEU A 1002 -4.10 2.78 32.92
C LEU A 1002 -2.56 2.74 33.00
N ALA A 1003 -1.88 2.41 31.89
CA ALA A 1003 -0.42 2.40 31.86
C ALA A 1003 0.17 3.82 32.02
N PHE A 1004 -0.46 4.84 31.44
CA PHE A 1004 -0.05 6.23 31.62
C PHE A 1004 -0.18 6.65 33.09
N ALA A 1005 -1.36 6.50 33.69
CA ALA A 1005 -1.64 6.85 35.09
C ALA A 1005 -0.68 6.16 36.07
N LEU A 1006 -0.47 4.84 35.93
CA LEU A 1006 0.47 4.09 36.77
C LEU A 1006 1.93 4.56 36.56
N SER A 1007 2.32 4.88 35.32
CA SER A 1007 3.66 5.41 35.04
C SER A 1007 3.87 6.82 35.58
N THR A 1008 2.85 7.68 35.53
CA THR A 1008 2.89 9.05 36.09
C THR A 1008 2.90 9.03 37.62
N ALA A 1009 2.19 8.08 38.25
CA ALA A 1009 2.21 7.89 39.70
C ALA A 1009 3.59 7.44 40.24
N VAL A 1010 4.34 6.65 39.46
CA VAL A 1010 5.66 6.13 39.83
C VAL A 1010 6.83 7.01 39.37
N ALA A 1011 6.64 7.84 38.33
CA ALA A 1011 7.67 8.75 37.83
C ALA A 1011 7.95 9.91 38.82
N PRO A 1012 9.22 10.31 39.03
CA PRO A 1012 9.55 11.45 39.89
C PRO A 1012 9.14 12.77 39.23
N SER A 1013 7.95 13.27 39.56
CA SER A 1013 7.46 14.57 39.11
C SER A 1013 8.25 15.74 39.72
N PRO A 1014 8.60 16.80 38.96
CA PRO A 1014 9.24 18.00 39.52
C PRO A 1014 8.34 18.79 40.49
N SER A 1015 7.04 18.53 40.52
CA SER A 1015 6.09 19.08 41.50
C SER A 1015 5.83 18.15 42.71
N GLY A 1016 6.51 17.01 42.79
CA GLY A 1016 6.59 16.16 43.98
C GLY A 1016 5.81 14.84 43.91
N ARG A 1017 6.29 13.90 44.74
CA ARG A 1017 5.87 12.48 44.90
C ARG A 1017 6.09 11.57 43.70
N ALA A 1018 6.74 10.45 43.99
CA ALA A 1018 6.55 9.17 43.33
C ALA A 1018 5.90 8.24 44.37
N LEU A 1019 4.84 7.54 44.02
CA LEU A 1019 4.12 6.62 44.91
C LEU A 1019 4.80 5.24 44.92
N PRO A 1020 4.89 4.55 46.08
CA PRO A 1020 5.43 3.20 46.15
C PRO A 1020 4.54 2.20 45.38
N PRO A 1021 5.10 1.08 44.88
CA PRO A 1021 4.35 0.11 44.08
C PRO A 1021 3.20 -0.57 44.86
N GLU A 1022 3.25 -0.59 46.19
CA GLU A 1022 2.18 -1.16 47.02
C GLU A 1022 1.06 -0.15 47.36
N THR A 1023 1.05 1.06 46.78
CA THR A 1023 -0.05 2.03 46.95
C THR A 1023 -1.37 1.46 46.41
N GLU A 1024 -2.41 1.54 47.24
CA GLU A 1024 -3.78 1.16 46.87
C GLU A 1024 -4.36 2.10 45.80
N CYS A 1025 -5.05 1.48 44.84
CA CYS A 1025 -5.67 2.12 43.69
C CYS A 1025 -7.20 1.99 43.77
N PHE A 1026 -7.93 3.07 43.45
CA PHE A 1026 -9.38 3.11 43.53
C PHE A 1026 -10.05 3.58 42.24
N PHE A 1027 -11.15 2.92 41.89
CA PHE A 1027 -12.07 3.33 40.81
C PHE A 1027 -13.47 3.73 41.33
N SER A 1028 -13.70 3.63 42.64
CA SER A 1028 -14.90 4.17 43.32
C SER A 1028 -14.53 5.39 44.18
N HIS A 1029 -15.51 6.25 44.50
CA HIS A 1029 -15.23 7.40 45.35
C HIS A 1029 -15.02 6.96 46.81
N GLN A 1030 -13.79 7.12 47.30
CA GLN A 1030 -13.44 6.99 48.71
C GLN A 1030 -13.46 8.40 49.36
N PRO A 1031 -14.44 8.77 50.20
CA PRO A 1031 -14.52 10.11 50.79
C PRO A 1031 -13.51 10.37 51.92
N LEU A 1032 -12.80 9.32 52.37
CA LEU A 1032 -11.81 9.37 53.45
C LEU A 1032 -10.40 8.89 53.01
N ALA A 1033 -10.19 8.60 51.72
CA ALA A 1033 -8.87 8.22 51.22
C ALA A 1033 -7.96 9.45 51.14
N ASP A 1034 -6.77 9.36 51.74
CA ASP A 1034 -5.77 10.41 51.68
C ASP A 1034 -5.03 10.37 50.32
N PRO A 1035 -5.11 11.45 49.49
CA PRO A 1035 -4.39 11.54 48.21
C PRO A 1035 -2.86 11.67 48.37
N THR A 1036 -2.30 11.65 49.59
CA THR A 1036 -0.84 11.50 49.77
C THR A 1036 -0.35 10.04 49.70
N ILE A 1037 -1.24 9.06 49.95
CA ILE A 1037 -0.90 7.63 50.07
C ILE A 1037 -1.75 6.69 49.18
N THR A 1038 -2.73 7.21 48.45
CA THR A 1038 -3.66 6.44 47.59
C THR A 1038 -3.70 6.99 46.16
N LEU A 1039 -4.05 6.15 45.18
CA LEU A 1039 -4.16 6.54 43.76
C LEU A 1039 -5.60 6.46 43.25
N ASP A 1040 -6.20 7.61 42.95
CA ASP A 1040 -7.53 7.69 42.33
C ASP A 1040 -7.42 7.55 40.80
N LEU A 1041 -8.00 6.48 40.26
CA LEU A 1041 -8.00 6.16 38.83
C LEU A 1041 -9.32 6.54 38.13
N ARG A 1042 -10.32 7.06 38.86
CA ARG A 1042 -11.58 7.56 38.28
C ARG A 1042 -11.42 8.61 37.18
N PRO A 1043 -10.42 9.52 37.20
CA PRO A 1043 -10.22 10.48 36.11
C PRO A 1043 -9.73 9.86 34.80
N TRP A 1044 -9.23 8.62 34.83
CA TRP A 1044 -8.57 7.94 33.71
C TRP A 1044 -9.44 6.82 33.09
N MET A 1045 -10.59 6.52 33.69
CA MET A 1045 -11.60 5.62 33.11
C MET A 1045 -12.74 6.40 32.46
N ASP A 1046 -13.34 5.83 31.40
CA ASP A 1046 -14.64 6.28 30.93
C ASP A 1046 -15.71 5.79 31.93
N GLN A 1047 -16.39 6.74 32.57
CA GLN A 1047 -17.44 6.47 33.57
C GLN A 1047 -18.81 6.24 32.90
N THR A 1048 -18.91 6.48 31.59
CA THR A 1048 -20.15 6.36 30.80
C THR A 1048 -19.88 5.66 29.45
N PRO A 1049 -19.30 4.44 29.45
CA PRO A 1049 -19.15 3.67 28.23
C PRO A 1049 -20.54 3.37 27.63
N ILE A 1050 -20.64 3.27 26.31
CA ILE A 1050 -21.91 2.96 25.66
C ILE A 1050 -22.35 1.54 26.01
N THR A 1051 -23.52 1.44 26.63
CA THR A 1051 -24.15 0.19 27.06
C THR A 1051 -25.43 -0.11 26.29
N LEU A 1052 -25.73 -1.39 26.12
CA LEU A 1052 -27.03 -1.92 25.67
C LEU A 1052 -27.48 -3.09 26.55
N ASN A 1053 -28.75 -3.47 26.43
CA ASN A 1053 -29.26 -4.70 27.04
C ASN A 1053 -28.76 -5.95 26.29
N SER A 1054 -28.48 -7.07 26.97
CA SER A 1054 -27.94 -8.29 26.31
C SER A 1054 -28.93 -8.93 25.32
N ARG A 1055 -30.23 -8.67 25.48
CA ARG A 1055 -31.33 -9.15 24.64
C ARG A 1055 -31.61 -8.25 23.42
N THR A 1056 -30.80 -7.20 23.22
CA THR A 1056 -30.90 -6.35 22.02
C THR A 1056 -30.61 -7.17 20.76
N SER A 1057 -31.27 -6.88 19.64
CA SER A 1057 -31.01 -7.56 18.37
C SER A 1057 -29.64 -7.20 17.79
N PHE A 1058 -29.00 -8.17 17.14
CA PHE A 1058 -27.67 -8.00 16.54
C PHE A 1058 -27.64 -6.92 15.45
N GLN A 1059 -28.75 -6.67 14.75
CA GLN A 1059 -28.88 -5.60 13.77
C GLN A 1059 -28.71 -4.20 14.40
N LEU A 1060 -29.32 -3.91 15.57
CA LEU A 1060 -29.14 -2.60 16.21
C LEU A 1060 -27.69 -2.38 16.66
N VAL A 1061 -27.01 -3.46 17.08
CA VAL A 1061 -25.58 -3.42 17.43
C VAL A 1061 -24.73 -3.14 16.20
N ARG A 1062 -24.95 -3.84 15.07
CA ARG A 1062 -24.29 -3.54 13.78
C ARG A 1062 -24.44 -2.06 13.43
N ASP A 1063 -25.67 -1.57 13.41
CA ASP A 1063 -26.00 -0.20 13.04
C ASP A 1063 -25.30 0.84 13.95
N MET A 1064 -25.16 0.57 15.25
CA MET A 1064 -24.40 1.45 16.15
C MET A 1064 -22.89 1.41 15.87
N PHE A 1065 -22.30 0.23 15.63
CA PHE A 1065 -20.89 0.11 15.26
C PHE A 1065 -20.55 0.82 13.94
N GLU A 1066 -21.46 0.78 12.97
CA GLU A 1066 -21.31 1.42 11.66
C GLU A 1066 -21.55 2.94 11.72
N LYS A 1067 -22.67 3.39 12.28
CA LYS A 1067 -23.09 4.80 12.26
C LYS A 1067 -22.31 5.66 13.25
N LEU A 1068 -22.02 5.16 14.45
CA LEU A 1068 -21.21 5.86 15.45
C LEU A 1068 -19.71 5.55 15.33
N GLY A 1069 -19.33 4.51 14.57
CA GLY A 1069 -17.93 4.11 14.39
C GLY A 1069 -17.30 3.48 15.63
N LEU A 1070 -18.09 2.81 16.48
CA LEU A 1070 -17.64 2.29 17.78
C LEU A 1070 -16.47 1.31 17.65
N ARG A 1071 -15.64 1.24 18.70
CA ARG A 1071 -14.55 0.26 18.81
C ARG A 1071 -14.97 -0.97 19.64
N TYR A 1072 -15.76 -0.75 20.67
CA TYR A 1072 -16.36 -1.75 21.55
C TYR A 1072 -17.74 -1.25 22.00
N LEU A 1073 -18.58 -2.17 22.47
CA LEU A 1073 -19.85 -1.88 23.12
C LEU A 1073 -20.03 -2.87 24.29
N VAL A 1074 -20.52 -2.36 25.42
CA VAL A 1074 -20.69 -3.14 26.66
C VAL A 1074 -22.15 -3.56 26.80
N PHE A 1075 -22.42 -4.76 27.29
CA PHE A 1075 -23.78 -5.23 27.54
C PHE A 1075 -24.03 -5.30 29.03
N THR A 1076 -25.15 -4.74 29.46
CA THR A 1076 -25.55 -4.67 30.87
C THR A 1076 -27.02 -5.00 31.05
N ASP A 1077 -27.32 -5.87 32.01
CA ASP A 1077 -28.68 -6.23 32.40
C ASP A 1077 -28.93 -5.69 33.80
N ARG A 1078 -29.89 -4.77 33.95
CA ARG A 1078 -30.24 -4.08 35.21
C ARG A 1078 -29.10 -3.30 35.90
N GLY A 1079 -27.92 -3.22 35.29
CA GLY A 1079 -26.71 -2.55 35.82
C GLY A 1079 -25.52 -3.50 35.98
N GLU A 1080 -25.80 -4.80 36.13
CA GLU A 1080 -24.81 -5.87 36.10
C GLU A 1080 -24.19 -5.97 34.69
N LEU A 1081 -22.87 -6.12 34.62
CA LEU A 1081 -22.19 -6.48 33.38
C LEU A 1081 -22.68 -7.85 32.91
N ALA A 1082 -23.06 -7.95 31.63
CA ALA A 1082 -23.47 -9.20 30.98
C ALA A 1082 -22.43 -9.66 29.93
N GLY A 1083 -21.77 -8.73 29.26
CA GLY A 1083 -20.72 -9.06 28.30
C GLY A 1083 -20.12 -7.85 27.54
N LEU A 1084 -19.31 -8.15 26.54
CA LEU A 1084 -18.63 -7.19 25.67
C LEU A 1084 -18.65 -7.69 24.23
N LEU A 1085 -18.83 -6.77 23.27
CA LEU A 1085 -18.55 -7.04 21.85
C LEU A 1085 -17.59 -5.98 21.31
N THR A 1086 -16.67 -6.36 20.44
CA THR A 1086 -15.76 -5.42 19.74
C THR A 1086 -16.02 -5.38 18.24
N LYS A 1087 -15.48 -4.35 17.58
CA LYS A 1087 -15.55 -4.20 16.11
C LYS A 1087 -14.93 -5.39 15.36
N LYS A 1088 -14.01 -6.15 15.99
CA LYS A 1088 -13.44 -7.37 15.40
C LYS A 1088 -14.46 -8.51 15.37
N ASP A 1089 -15.21 -8.69 16.45
CA ASP A 1089 -16.09 -9.84 16.68
C ASP A 1089 -17.34 -9.71 15.81
N LEU A 1090 -17.89 -8.49 15.72
CA LEU A 1090 -18.91 -8.11 14.74
C LEU A 1090 -18.45 -8.39 13.29
N TRP A 1091 -17.23 -7.96 12.92
CA TRP A 1091 -16.67 -8.22 11.59
C TRP A 1091 -16.46 -9.71 11.32
N TYR A 1092 -16.09 -10.50 12.33
CA TYR A 1092 -15.93 -11.94 12.22
C TYR A 1092 -17.25 -12.65 11.90
N VAL A 1093 -18.29 -12.39 12.71
CA VAL A 1093 -19.64 -12.97 12.52
C VAL A 1093 -20.23 -12.62 11.15
N LEU A 1094 -20.12 -11.35 10.72
CA LEU A 1094 -20.64 -10.92 9.43
C LEU A 1094 -19.94 -11.58 8.24
N ASN A 1095 -18.64 -11.90 8.33
CA ASN A 1095 -17.89 -12.50 7.22
C ASN A 1095 -17.90 -14.04 7.23
N GLU A 1096 -18.04 -14.72 8.38
CA GLU A 1096 -18.24 -16.18 8.37
C GLU A 1096 -19.60 -16.56 7.77
N GLY A 1097 -20.64 -15.73 7.95
CA GLY A 1097 -21.92 -15.86 7.24
C GLY A 1097 -21.77 -15.81 5.71
N ASP A 1098 -20.94 -14.90 5.19
CA ASP A 1098 -20.67 -14.72 3.74
C ASP A 1098 -19.94 -15.94 3.11
N VAL A 1099 -19.30 -16.78 3.95
CA VAL A 1099 -18.66 -18.06 3.54
C VAL A 1099 -19.63 -19.26 3.68
N GLY A 1100 -20.71 -19.12 4.46
CA GLY A 1100 -21.63 -20.19 4.84
C GLY A 1100 -22.53 -20.77 3.74
N GLY A 1101 -22.44 -20.28 2.50
CA GLY A 1101 -23.29 -20.67 1.35
C GLY A 1101 -23.24 -22.14 0.89
N ARG A 1102 -22.64 -23.04 1.67
CA ARG A 1102 -22.69 -24.50 1.50
C ARG A 1102 -22.82 -25.23 2.85
N GLY A 1103 -23.97 -25.05 3.50
CA GLY A 1103 -24.56 -26.08 4.38
C GLY A 1103 -23.75 -26.48 5.62
N TYR A 1104 -23.26 -25.52 6.41
CA TYR A 1104 -22.74 -25.77 7.76
C TYR A 1104 -23.07 -24.64 8.76
N GLY A 1105 -24.33 -24.17 8.73
CA GLY A 1105 -24.87 -23.14 9.61
C GLY A 1105 -25.13 -23.62 11.04
N ALA A 1106 -24.10 -24.13 11.73
CA ALA A 1106 -24.20 -24.68 13.10
C ALA A 1106 -22.94 -24.43 13.96
N GLY A 1107 -21.97 -23.63 13.50
CA GLY A 1107 -20.66 -23.45 14.17
C GLY A 1107 -20.52 -22.24 15.10
N VAL A 1108 -21.42 -21.25 14.99
CA VAL A 1108 -21.32 -19.96 15.69
C VAL A 1108 -22.44 -19.78 16.75
N LEU A 1109 -23.58 -20.45 16.56
CA LEU A 1109 -24.58 -20.59 17.60
C LEU A 1109 -24.14 -21.73 18.53
N ARG A 1110 -23.82 -21.41 19.78
CA ARG A 1110 -23.72 -22.42 20.85
C ARG A 1110 -25.11 -23.00 21.06
N GLU A 1111 -25.26 -24.32 20.95
CA GLU A 1111 -26.52 -25.01 21.27
C GLU A 1111 -26.87 -24.80 22.75
N GLU A 1112 -28.07 -24.29 23.03
CA GLU A 1112 -28.61 -24.16 24.37
C GLU A 1112 -29.11 -25.53 24.85
N VAL A 1113 -28.22 -26.29 25.49
CA VAL A 1113 -28.61 -27.46 26.29
C VAL A 1113 -28.96 -26.97 27.70
N GLU A 1114 -30.19 -26.49 27.87
CA GLU A 1114 -30.82 -26.35 29.19
C GLU A 1114 -31.99 -27.33 29.34
N ASP A 1115 -31.95 -28.16 30.39
CA ASP A 1115 -33.02 -29.08 30.74
C ASP A 1115 -34.28 -28.32 31.20
N ARG A 1116 -35.36 -28.34 30.39
CA ARG A 1116 -36.71 -27.90 30.78
C ARG A 1116 -37.80 -28.33 29.78
N GLU A 1117 -38.58 -29.36 30.11
CA GLU A 1117 -40.06 -29.35 29.94
C GLU A 1117 -40.76 -30.50 30.68
N ASP A 1118 -40.47 -30.67 31.97
CA ASP A 1118 -41.19 -31.62 32.84
C ASP A 1118 -42.46 -30.96 33.45
N GLU A 1119 -43.25 -30.27 32.61
CA GLU A 1119 -44.45 -29.53 33.06
C GLU A 1119 -45.53 -29.37 31.96
N ARG A 1120 -46.09 -30.49 31.45
CA ARG A 1120 -47.36 -30.47 30.70
C ARG A 1120 -48.37 -31.45 31.30
N GLY A 1121 -49.37 -30.90 32.00
CA GLY A 1121 -50.48 -31.64 32.59
C GLY A 1121 -51.54 -32.10 31.58
N LEU A 1122 -52.43 -32.97 32.06
CA LEU A 1122 -53.49 -33.65 31.32
C LEU A 1122 -54.36 -32.72 30.45
N LEU A 1123 -54.66 -33.15 29.23
CA LEU A 1123 -56.00 -33.52 28.75
C LEU A 1123 -55.88 -34.28 27.40
N GLY A 1124 -56.92 -35.04 27.00
CA GLY A 1124 -56.88 -35.94 25.82
C GLY A 1124 -57.10 -35.25 24.46
N GLY A 1125 -57.02 -35.98 23.34
CA GLY A 1125 -56.72 -37.40 23.15
C GLY A 1125 -57.02 -37.90 21.73
N GLU A 1126 -56.62 -39.15 21.44
CA GLU A 1126 -57.04 -40.05 20.33
C GLU A 1126 -56.73 -39.64 18.85
N GLU A 1127 -56.29 -40.65 18.07
CA GLU A 1127 -56.34 -40.80 16.58
C GLU A 1127 -55.51 -39.80 15.69
N ASP A 1128 -54.86 -40.18 14.57
CA ASP A 1128 -54.65 -41.52 13.97
C ASP A 1128 -53.42 -41.60 12.99
N GLU A 1129 -53.31 -42.72 12.25
CA GLU A 1129 -52.16 -43.26 11.49
C GLU A 1129 -51.62 -42.48 10.24
N ASP A 1130 -50.37 -42.83 9.87
CA ASP A 1130 -49.73 -42.91 8.53
C ASP A 1130 -49.70 -41.74 7.51
N GLY A 1131 -48.55 -41.58 6.84
CA GLY A 1131 -48.39 -40.64 5.71
C GLY A 1131 -46.98 -40.55 5.09
N ASP A 1132 -46.68 -41.41 4.11
CA ASP A 1132 -45.40 -41.41 3.35
C ASP A 1132 -45.19 -40.16 2.47
N GLY A 1133 -43.94 -39.67 2.47
CA GLY A 1133 -43.24 -39.46 1.20
C GLY A 1133 -43.13 -38.06 0.60
N ARG A 1134 -41.88 -37.76 0.18
CA ARG A 1134 -41.47 -36.77 -0.84
C ARG A 1134 -41.67 -35.27 -0.52
N ARG A 1135 -40.55 -34.56 -0.40
CA ARG A 1135 -40.44 -33.17 -0.86
C ARG A 1135 -39.62 -33.09 -2.15
N ARG A 1136 -40.12 -32.30 -3.10
CA ARG A 1136 -39.34 -31.73 -4.20
C ARG A 1136 -38.78 -30.38 -3.77
N ASP A 1137 -37.72 -29.96 -4.46
CA ASP A 1137 -37.45 -28.62 -5.00
C ASP A 1137 -38.16 -27.43 -4.30
N GLY A 1138 -37.35 -26.60 -3.64
CA GLY A 1138 -37.72 -25.31 -3.03
C GLY A 1138 -36.47 -24.56 -2.59
#